data_AF-A0A671WAM9-F1
#
_entry.id   AF-A0A671WAM9-F1
#
_cell.length_a   1.000
_cell.length_b   1.000
_cell.length_c   1.000
_cell.angle_alpha   90.00
_cell.angle_beta   90.00
_cell.angle_gamma   90.00
#
_symmetry.space_group_name_H-M   'P 1'
#
loop_
_entity.id
_entity.type
_entity.pdbx_description
1 polymer ?
#
loop_
_entity_poly.entity_id
_entity_poly.type
_entity_poly.pdbx_seq_one_letter_code
_entity_poly.pdbx_strand_id
1 'polypeptide(L)'
;SRARRGGHRSIRPSEPLGDVNRRALIMSVVGIDVGFQNCYIAVARSGGIETITNDYSDRCTPACVSLASKNRIIGNAAKSQVITNFKNTVHGFKKFHGRAFDDPFVQAEKPKLPYSLHKLANGNAGIKVRYLDEDKVFTVEQITGMLLNKLKETSESALKKPVVDCVISVPSFFTDAERRSVFDASQIAGLNCLRLINDTTAVALAYGIYKQDLPTPEERPRNVVFVDMGHSSFQVSVTAFNKGKLKVLATAFDPYLGGRNFDEVLVDYFCEEFKGKYKLNVRDNPRALLRLHQECEKLKKLMSANSSDLPLNIECFMNDIDVTSRMNRGHFEEMSAQYLMRVEMPLKTALEQSKLSRDDIYAVEIVGGATRSPAIKERISKFFGKDVSTTLNADEAVARGCALQCAILSPAFKVREFSITDVVPFPITLRWKSPTDDGLGECEVFSKNHAAPFSKVITFHKKEPFDLEAFYSSPQELPYPDHRIGCFSIQSVVPQPDGDSSKVKVKVRVNVHGIFSVSSASLIEKQKGEGEDMQIDSEPVVQNEGRAEDQEGAAGEKQDPAAGGSKPKVKVKSIDLPIMANNIRQLDSDVLNDFVEYERQMIIQDKLVKELNDAKNAVEEYVYDLRDKLCGIYEKYITGDDSNRLTLMLEDTENWLYEDGEDQPKQVYEEKLGALKRLGQPIQDRHREHEDRPRAFDELGKKLQLYMKFVDCFKQKDERYLHLSAEEMSTVEKCVSESMGWMNSQMNAQSRLTITQDPVVKVADIIAKIQELEDVCNPVINRPKPTVEEAAEVNDQNSGAHNGPTAKQGTEGKGEAKGSQQTKPGSKEMEVD
;
A
#
# COMPACT_ATOMS: atom_id res chain seq x y z
N SER A 1 57.87 30.97 -23.16
CA SER A 1 58.52 29.69 -23.52
C SER A 1 59.13 29.06 -22.27
N ARG A 2 59.59 27.79 -22.35
CA ARG A 2 59.96 26.90 -21.22
C ARG A 2 58.79 26.48 -20.31
N ALA A 3 58.87 25.24 -19.83
CA ALA A 3 57.86 24.55 -19.02
C ALA A 3 58.46 24.06 -17.69
N ARG A 4 57.62 23.68 -16.71
CA ARG A 4 58.03 22.86 -15.55
C ARG A 4 56.90 21.97 -15.01
N ARG A 5 57.10 20.66 -15.20
CA ARG A 5 56.87 19.54 -14.25
C ARG A 5 55.58 19.51 -13.41
N GLY A 6 54.72 18.53 -13.71
CA GLY A 6 53.81 17.83 -12.79
C GLY A 6 53.76 16.35 -13.16
N GLY A 7 53.79 15.42 -12.19
CA GLY A 7 54.01 14.00 -12.47
C GLY A 7 52.73 13.18 -12.70
N HIS A 8 52.77 12.20 -13.61
CA HIS A 8 51.74 11.17 -13.70
C HIS A 8 51.81 10.21 -12.50
N ARG A 9 50.69 10.04 -11.80
CA ARG A 9 50.35 8.82 -11.06
C ARG A 9 49.02 8.30 -11.60
N SER A 10 48.97 7.00 -11.89
CA SER A 10 47.74 6.34 -12.35
C SER A 10 46.69 6.37 -11.22
N ILE A 11 45.51 6.88 -11.54
CA ILE A 11 44.34 6.81 -10.65
C ILE A 11 43.65 5.48 -10.96
N ARG A 12 43.60 4.58 -9.97
CA ARG A 12 42.76 3.37 -10.06
C ARG A 12 41.29 3.81 -10.04
N PRO A 13 40.38 3.15 -10.79
CA PRO A 13 38.95 3.36 -10.58
C PRO A 13 38.59 2.99 -9.13
N SER A 14 37.75 3.81 -8.51
CA SER A 14 37.25 3.58 -7.16
C SER A 14 36.38 2.34 -7.09
N GLU A 15 36.61 1.49 -6.10
CA GLU A 15 35.73 0.36 -5.78
C GLU A 15 34.31 0.86 -5.40
N PRO A 16 33.25 0.13 -5.75
CA PRO A 16 31.88 0.54 -5.45
C PRO A 16 31.61 0.50 -3.94
N LEU A 17 31.19 1.63 -3.37
CA LEU A 17 30.74 1.74 -1.97
C LEU A 17 29.57 0.77 -1.71
N GLY A 18 29.66 -0.01 -0.63
CA GLY A 18 28.93 -1.27 -0.47
C GLY A 18 27.40 -1.20 -0.40
N ASP A 19 26.75 -2.12 -1.10
CA ASP A 19 25.29 -2.34 -1.19
C ASP A 19 24.59 -2.52 0.18
N VAL A 20 25.33 -2.98 1.19
CA VAL A 20 24.80 -3.36 2.52
C VAL A 20 24.10 -2.19 3.23
N ASN A 21 24.61 -0.95 3.12
CA ASN A 21 24.09 0.18 3.90
C ASN A 21 22.88 0.89 3.27
N ARG A 22 22.48 0.59 2.02
CA ARG A 22 21.24 1.16 1.45
C ARG A 22 19.98 0.41 1.91
N ARG A 23 20.08 -0.89 2.19
CA ARG A 23 18.95 -1.73 2.65
C ARG A 23 18.45 -1.43 4.07
N ALA A 24 19.14 -0.55 4.80
CA ALA A 24 18.71 -0.08 6.12
C ALA A 24 17.75 1.13 6.08
N LEU A 25 17.49 1.71 4.90
CA LEU A 25 16.35 2.63 4.72
C LEU A 25 15.06 1.86 5.01
N ILE A 26 14.35 2.28 6.06
CA ILE A 26 13.24 1.53 6.69
C ILE A 26 12.19 1.13 5.64
N MET A 27 12.19 -0.16 5.27
CA MET A 27 11.26 -0.71 4.28
C MET A 27 9.81 -0.45 4.67
N SER A 28 9.09 0.23 3.79
CA SER A 28 7.65 0.46 3.93
C SER A 28 6.89 -0.83 3.62
N VAL A 29 6.22 -1.41 4.61
CA VAL A 29 5.32 -2.56 4.40
C VAL A 29 4.00 -2.07 3.83
N VAL A 30 3.71 -2.45 2.58
CA VAL A 30 2.51 -2.08 1.82
C VAL A 30 1.86 -3.31 1.19
N GLY A 31 0.57 -3.47 1.45
CA GLY A 31 -0.29 -4.45 0.80
C GLY A 31 -1.33 -3.78 -0.08
N ILE A 32 -1.44 -4.23 -1.33
CA ILE A 32 -2.35 -3.67 -2.32
C ILE A 32 -3.34 -4.74 -2.76
N ASP A 33 -4.63 -4.45 -2.62
CA ASP A 33 -5.71 -5.11 -3.37
C ASP A 33 -5.97 -4.28 -4.63
N VAL A 34 -5.77 -4.90 -5.79
CA VAL A 34 -6.04 -4.27 -7.11
C VAL A 34 -7.38 -4.76 -7.62
N GLY A 35 -8.48 -4.45 -6.92
CA GLY A 35 -9.82 -4.90 -7.31
C GLY A 35 -10.28 -4.40 -8.69
N PHE A 36 -11.23 -5.11 -9.32
CA PHE A 36 -11.71 -4.82 -10.69
C PHE A 36 -12.40 -3.45 -10.88
N GLN A 37 -12.78 -2.77 -9.79
CA GLN A 37 -13.54 -1.51 -9.80
C GLN A 37 -12.94 -0.48 -8.84
N ASN A 38 -12.52 -0.90 -7.64
CA ASN A 38 -11.83 -0.08 -6.66
C ASN A 38 -10.69 -0.93 -6.06
N CYS A 39 -9.62 -0.25 -5.66
CA CYS A 39 -8.42 -0.81 -5.05
C CYS A 39 -8.34 -0.35 -3.59
N TYR A 40 -7.72 -1.17 -2.74
CA TYR A 40 -7.52 -0.89 -1.32
C TYR A 40 -6.05 -1.02 -0.96
N ILE A 41 -5.58 -0.18 -0.04
CA ILE A 41 -4.20 -0.20 0.45
C ILE A 41 -4.22 -0.41 1.96
N ALA A 42 -3.39 -1.33 2.43
CA ALA A 42 -3.08 -1.47 3.84
C ALA A 42 -1.57 -1.34 4.09
N VAL A 43 -1.20 -0.83 5.26
CA VAL A 43 0.20 -0.58 5.65
C VAL A 43 0.44 -1.04 7.09
N ALA A 44 1.72 -1.21 7.45
CA ALA A 44 2.11 -1.41 8.85
C ALA A 44 2.37 -0.07 9.56
N ARG A 45 1.76 0.08 10.74
CA ARG A 45 2.08 1.13 11.73
C ARG A 45 2.34 0.50 13.10
N SER A 46 2.69 1.33 14.08
CA SER A 46 3.03 0.91 15.45
C SER A 46 1.95 0.10 16.19
N GLY A 47 0.68 0.14 15.74
CA GLY A 47 -0.43 -0.65 16.26
C GLY A 47 -0.80 -1.90 15.46
N GLY A 48 -0.11 -2.21 14.35
CA GLY A 48 -0.39 -3.35 13.48
C GLY A 48 -0.69 -2.95 12.03
N ILE A 49 -1.60 -3.70 11.39
CA ILE A 49 -1.97 -3.52 9.97
C ILE A 49 -3.32 -2.81 9.85
N GLU A 50 -3.31 -1.63 9.23
CA GLU A 50 -4.46 -0.77 8.99
C GLU A 50 -4.62 -0.45 7.51
N THR A 51 -5.84 -0.09 7.10
CA THR A 51 -6.16 0.46 5.77
C THR A 51 -6.06 1.98 5.79
N ILE A 52 -5.41 2.53 4.78
CA ILE A 52 -5.19 3.98 4.62
C ILE A 52 -6.24 4.61 3.71
N THR A 53 -6.45 5.91 3.88
CA THR A 53 -7.26 6.73 2.97
C THR A 53 -6.41 7.33 1.86
N ASN A 54 -7.05 7.68 0.75
CA ASN A 54 -6.45 8.46 -0.33
C ASN A 54 -6.62 9.98 -0.13
N ASP A 55 -6.27 10.76 -1.15
CA ASP A 55 -6.35 12.21 -1.20
C ASP A 55 -7.78 12.78 -1.19
N TYR A 56 -8.79 11.93 -1.33
CA TYR A 56 -10.22 12.26 -1.16
C TYR A 56 -10.76 11.84 0.21
N SER A 57 -9.90 11.38 1.13
CA SER A 57 -10.26 10.73 2.41
C SER A 57 -11.04 9.40 2.26
N ASP A 58 -11.22 8.88 1.05
CA ASP A 58 -11.80 7.56 0.81
C ASP A 58 -10.80 6.44 1.15
N ARG A 59 -11.30 5.34 1.73
CA ARG A 59 -10.50 4.11 1.92
C ARG A 59 -10.31 3.28 0.65
N CYS A 60 -10.99 3.62 -0.44
CA CYS A 60 -10.88 2.93 -1.72
C CYS A 60 -10.50 3.92 -2.83
N THR A 61 -9.60 3.50 -3.71
CA THR A 61 -9.22 4.27 -4.91
C THR A 61 -9.77 3.55 -6.14
N PRO A 62 -10.66 4.16 -6.94
CA PRO A 62 -11.20 3.55 -8.15
C PRO A 62 -10.12 3.04 -9.12
N ALA A 63 -10.33 1.86 -9.70
CA ALA A 63 -9.49 1.25 -10.71
C ALA A 63 -9.74 1.92 -12.08
N CYS A 64 -9.41 3.21 -12.17
CA CYS A 64 -9.77 4.11 -13.24
C CYS A 64 -8.64 5.09 -13.57
N VAL A 65 -8.35 5.26 -14.86
CA VAL A 65 -7.30 6.12 -15.40
C VAL A 65 -7.89 6.96 -16.53
N SER A 66 -7.85 8.29 -16.40
CA SER A 66 -8.30 9.25 -17.40
C SER A 66 -7.10 9.93 -18.04
N LEU A 67 -6.97 9.81 -19.36
CA LEU A 67 -5.92 10.48 -20.14
C LEU A 67 -6.50 11.78 -20.73
N ALA A 68 -5.78 12.90 -20.58
CA ALA A 68 -6.22 14.22 -21.04
C ALA A 68 -5.16 14.92 -21.91
N SER A 69 -5.41 16.18 -22.27
CA SER A 69 -4.56 17.01 -23.13
C SER A 69 -3.30 17.56 -22.46
N LYS A 70 -3.33 17.81 -21.14
CA LYS A 70 -2.20 18.37 -20.39
C LYS A 70 -1.46 17.34 -19.55
N ASN A 71 -2.19 16.42 -18.92
CA ASN A 71 -1.70 15.41 -17.99
C ASN A 71 -2.62 14.19 -17.97
N ARG A 72 -2.38 13.24 -17.08
CA ARG A 72 -3.27 12.12 -16.79
C ARG A 72 -3.71 12.13 -15.33
N ILE A 73 -4.85 11.49 -15.08
CA ILE A 73 -5.65 11.62 -13.87
C ILE A 73 -6.09 10.22 -13.45
N ILE A 74 -5.99 9.89 -12.16
CA ILE A 74 -6.08 8.51 -11.67
C ILE A 74 -6.95 8.43 -10.41
N GLY A 75 -7.72 7.36 -10.25
CA GLY A 75 -8.53 7.13 -9.04
C GLY A 75 -9.82 7.93 -9.02
N ASN A 76 -10.13 8.57 -7.89
CA ASN A 76 -11.35 9.35 -7.67
C ASN A 76 -11.56 10.44 -8.74
N ALA A 77 -10.52 11.22 -9.02
CA ALA A 77 -10.54 12.26 -10.05
C ALA A 77 -10.85 11.70 -11.45
N ALA A 78 -10.34 10.51 -11.77
CA ALA A 78 -10.63 9.84 -13.05
C ALA A 78 -12.07 9.33 -13.10
N LYS A 79 -12.58 8.76 -12.00
CA LYS A 79 -13.97 8.29 -11.87
C LYS A 79 -14.98 9.43 -12.12
N SER A 80 -14.69 10.64 -11.63
CA SER A 80 -15.50 11.84 -11.90
C SER A 80 -15.54 12.25 -13.37
N GLN A 81 -14.56 11.84 -14.18
CA GLN A 81 -14.48 12.16 -15.61
C GLN A 81 -15.07 11.08 -16.53
N VAL A 82 -15.54 9.94 -16.01
CA VAL A 82 -16.05 8.81 -16.81
C VAL A 82 -17.13 9.21 -17.82
N ILE A 83 -17.98 10.19 -17.52
CA ILE A 83 -19.03 10.67 -18.44
C ILE A 83 -18.51 11.76 -19.38
N THR A 84 -17.69 12.69 -18.89
CA THR A 84 -17.21 13.84 -19.67
C THR A 84 -16.14 13.43 -20.68
N ASN A 85 -15.13 12.67 -20.24
CA ASN A 85 -13.97 12.20 -21.01
C ASN A 85 -14.05 10.69 -21.38
N PHE A 86 -15.27 10.16 -21.54
CA PHE A 86 -15.55 8.71 -21.64
C PHE A 86 -14.66 7.89 -22.59
N LYS A 87 -14.21 8.48 -23.72
CA LYS A 87 -13.36 7.79 -24.71
C LYS A 87 -11.92 7.56 -24.22
N ASN A 88 -11.44 8.38 -23.29
CA ASN A 88 -10.07 8.37 -22.76
C ASN A 88 -10.02 8.02 -21.26
N THR A 89 -11.18 7.77 -20.63
CA THR A 89 -11.29 7.30 -19.25
C THR A 89 -11.44 5.78 -19.22
N VAL A 90 -10.32 5.11 -18.94
CA VAL A 90 -10.18 3.65 -18.93
C VAL A 90 -10.57 3.09 -17.56
N HIS A 91 -11.47 2.10 -17.54
CA HIS A 91 -11.92 1.44 -16.31
C HIS A 91 -12.24 -0.04 -16.57
N GLY A 92 -12.11 -0.89 -15.55
CA GLY A 92 -12.40 -2.34 -15.67
C GLY A 92 -11.42 -3.11 -16.57
N PHE A 93 -10.24 -2.54 -16.83
CA PHE A 93 -9.21 -3.08 -17.71
C PHE A 93 -8.47 -4.31 -17.15
N LYS A 94 -8.50 -4.56 -15.83
CA LYS A 94 -7.87 -5.74 -15.18
C LYS A 94 -8.23 -7.07 -15.84
N LYS A 95 -9.42 -7.18 -16.43
CA LYS A 95 -9.90 -8.38 -17.15
C LYS A 95 -9.14 -8.67 -18.47
N PHE A 96 -8.28 -7.76 -18.93
CA PHE A 96 -7.52 -7.87 -20.18
C PHE A 96 -6.03 -8.18 -19.97
N HIS A 97 -5.56 -8.33 -18.72
CA HIS A 97 -4.18 -8.74 -18.43
C HIS A 97 -3.79 -10.00 -19.21
N GLY A 98 -2.60 -10.00 -19.82
CA GLY A 98 -2.04 -11.13 -20.55
C GLY A 98 -2.83 -11.62 -21.79
N ARG A 99 -3.94 -11.00 -22.19
CA ARG A 99 -4.84 -11.53 -23.24
C ARG A 99 -4.44 -11.14 -24.65
N ALA A 100 -4.70 -12.07 -25.58
CA ALA A 100 -4.75 -11.78 -27.01
C ALA A 100 -5.84 -10.77 -27.33
N PHE A 101 -5.64 -9.91 -28.34
CA PHE A 101 -6.74 -9.09 -28.86
C PHE A 101 -7.86 -9.97 -29.43
N ASP A 102 -7.50 -11.04 -30.15
CA ASP A 102 -8.46 -11.94 -30.81
C ASP A 102 -9.09 -12.99 -29.86
N ASP A 103 -8.85 -12.89 -28.54
CA ASP A 103 -9.53 -13.72 -27.53
C ASP A 103 -11.05 -13.50 -27.63
N PRO A 104 -11.88 -14.57 -27.76
CA PRO A 104 -13.34 -14.46 -27.80
C PRO A 104 -13.93 -13.66 -26.62
N PHE A 105 -13.34 -13.74 -25.43
CA PHE A 105 -13.76 -12.92 -24.28
C PHE A 105 -13.48 -11.43 -24.51
N VAL A 106 -12.31 -11.09 -25.07
CA VAL A 106 -11.94 -9.70 -25.39
C VAL A 106 -12.85 -9.15 -26.47
N GLN A 107 -13.15 -9.91 -27.52
CA GLN A 107 -14.09 -9.47 -28.56
C GLN A 107 -15.54 -9.35 -28.06
N ALA A 108 -15.99 -10.23 -27.16
CA ALA A 108 -17.32 -10.13 -26.54
C ALA A 108 -17.47 -8.95 -25.56
N GLU A 109 -16.36 -8.49 -24.96
CA GLU A 109 -16.34 -7.35 -24.04
C GLU A 109 -16.11 -6.00 -24.74
N LYS A 110 -15.36 -5.99 -25.85
CA LYS A 110 -15.06 -4.81 -26.68
C LYS A 110 -16.26 -3.90 -26.99
N PRO A 111 -17.46 -4.39 -27.42
CA PRO A 111 -18.60 -3.52 -27.72
C PRO A 111 -19.28 -2.91 -26.47
N LYS A 112 -18.86 -3.29 -25.25
CA LYS A 112 -19.42 -2.81 -23.97
C LYS A 112 -18.53 -1.74 -23.32
N LEU A 113 -17.51 -1.24 -24.02
CA LEU A 113 -16.55 -0.28 -23.50
C LEU A 113 -16.78 1.12 -24.08
N PRO A 114 -16.62 2.20 -23.30
CA PRO A 114 -16.67 3.56 -23.82
C PRO A 114 -15.37 3.98 -24.53
N TYR A 115 -14.27 3.25 -24.30
CA TYR A 115 -12.94 3.46 -24.87
C TYR A 115 -12.57 2.36 -25.88
N SER A 116 -11.58 2.60 -26.74
CA SER A 116 -11.22 1.69 -27.83
C SER A 116 -10.18 0.63 -27.42
N LEU A 117 -10.39 -0.63 -27.80
CA LEU A 117 -9.32 -1.65 -27.79
C LEU A 117 -8.60 -1.70 -29.14
N HIS A 118 -7.30 -2.02 -29.09
CA HIS A 118 -6.40 -2.11 -30.23
C HIS A 118 -5.61 -3.43 -30.22
N LYS A 119 -5.16 -3.91 -31.38
CA LYS A 119 -4.32 -5.09 -31.51
C LYS A 119 -2.86 -4.67 -31.54
N LEU A 120 -2.10 -5.02 -30.51
CA LEU A 120 -0.67 -4.73 -30.44
C LEU A 120 0.12 -5.57 -31.46
N ALA A 121 1.35 -5.18 -31.78
CA ALA A 121 2.20 -5.88 -32.76
C ALA A 121 2.49 -7.34 -32.38
N ASN A 122 2.55 -7.66 -31.08
CA ASN A 122 2.66 -9.02 -30.54
C ASN A 122 1.31 -9.78 -30.46
N GLY A 123 0.22 -9.19 -30.95
CA GLY A 123 -1.13 -9.77 -30.91
C GLY A 123 -1.87 -9.65 -29.58
N ASN A 124 -1.30 -9.04 -28.55
CA ASN A 124 -2.01 -8.78 -27.29
C ASN A 124 -3.03 -7.63 -27.42
N ALA A 125 -3.96 -7.58 -26.47
CA ALA A 125 -4.91 -6.48 -26.34
C ALA A 125 -4.20 -5.22 -25.80
N GLY A 126 -4.30 -4.12 -26.55
CA GLY A 126 -3.93 -2.76 -26.13
C GLY A 126 -5.16 -1.87 -26.03
N ILE A 127 -4.98 -0.68 -25.47
CA ILE A 127 -6.03 0.31 -25.22
C ILE A 127 -5.65 1.60 -25.95
N LYS A 128 -6.50 2.06 -26.87
CA LYS A 128 -6.30 3.30 -27.64
C LYS A 128 -7.10 4.45 -27.04
N VAL A 129 -6.41 5.55 -26.77
CA VAL A 129 -6.93 6.80 -26.18
C VAL A 129 -6.22 8.01 -26.79
N ARG A 130 -6.81 9.19 -26.66
CA ARG A 130 -6.13 10.48 -26.92
C ARG A 130 -5.42 10.95 -25.65
N TYR A 131 -4.12 11.19 -25.71
CA TYR A 131 -3.30 11.65 -24.59
C TYR A 131 -2.26 12.67 -25.10
N LEU A 132 -2.14 13.80 -24.41
CA LEU A 132 -1.35 14.96 -24.87
C LEU A 132 -1.73 15.38 -26.31
N ASP A 133 -3.03 15.35 -26.58
CA ASP A 133 -3.66 15.59 -27.89
C ASP A 133 -3.23 14.69 -29.07
N GLU A 134 -2.45 13.64 -28.80
CA GLU A 134 -2.07 12.62 -29.76
C GLU A 134 -2.84 11.31 -29.54
N ASP A 135 -3.07 10.55 -30.60
CA ASP A 135 -3.58 9.17 -30.50
C ASP A 135 -2.46 8.25 -29.96
N LYS A 136 -2.63 7.72 -28.74
CA LYS A 136 -1.70 6.78 -28.11
C LYS A 136 -2.35 5.40 -27.95
N VAL A 137 -1.53 4.35 -27.99
CA VAL A 137 -1.92 2.99 -27.63
C VAL A 137 -1.05 2.54 -26.46
N PHE A 138 -1.70 2.19 -25.36
CA PHE A 138 -1.04 1.66 -24.17
C PHE A 138 -1.32 0.15 -24.04
N THR A 139 -0.40 -0.59 -23.42
CA THR A 139 -0.66 -1.98 -23.03
C THR A 139 -1.44 -2.03 -21.70
N VAL A 140 -2.01 -3.19 -21.35
CA VAL A 140 -2.72 -3.36 -20.07
C VAL A 140 -1.73 -3.28 -18.90
N GLU A 141 -0.51 -3.77 -19.09
CA GLU A 141 0.60 -3.65 -18.13
C GLU A 141 0.91 -2.18 -17.83
N GLN A 142 0.97 -1.33 -18.86
CA GLN A 142 1.16 0.11 -18.68
C GLN A 142 0.00 0.74 -17.90
N ILE A 143 -1.27 0.55 -18.32
CA ILE A 143 -2.44 1.13 -17.63
C ILE A 143 -2.55 0.64 -16.17
N THR A 144 -2.15 -0.60 -15.87
CA THR A 144 -2.07 -1.10 -14.48
C THR A 144 -0.87 -0.51 -13.73
N GLY A 145 0.28 -0.29 -14.39
CA GLY A 145 1.43 0.44 -13.84
C GLY A 145 1.05 1.88 -13.45
N MET A 146 0.30 2.59 -14.29
CA MET A 146 -0.24 3.92 -13.98
C MET A 146 -1.06 3.92 -12.68
N LEU A 147 -1.96 2.95 -12.54
CA LEU A 147 -2.78 2.79 -11.33
C LEU A 147 -1.93 2.45 -10.11
N LEU A 148 -0.98 1.52 -10.24
CA LEU A 148 -0.06 1.15 -9.17
C LEU A 148 0.82 2.32 -8.71
N ASN A 149 1.23 3.22 -9.61
CA ASN A 149 1.95 4.44 -9.21
C ASN A 149 1.08 5.35 -8.34
N LYS A 150 -0.20 5.59 -8.67
CA LYS A 150 -1.11 6.36 -7.80
C LYS A 150 -1.29 5.71 -6.43
N LEU A 151 -1.37 4.37 -6.36
CA LEU A 151 -1.49 3.64 -5.09
C LEU A 151 -0.18 3.72 -4.27
N LYS A 152 0.98 3.74 -4.93
CA LYS A 152 2.29 4.02 -4.33
C LYS A 152 2.37 5.44 -3.77
N GLU A 153 2.04 6.47 -4.56
CA GLU A 153 1.99 7.87 -4.11
C GLU A 153 1.07 8.06 -2.88
N THR A 154 -0.09 7.41 -2.87
CA THR A 154 -1.00 7.39 -1.70
C THR A 154 -0.33 6.75 -0.48
N SER A 155 0.37 5.63 -0.67
CA SER A 155 1.12 4.93 0.39
C SER A 155 2.26 5.79 0.95
N GLU A 156 3.05 6.42 0.07
CA GLU A 156 4.15 7.32 0.43
C GLU A 156 3.63 8.56 1.16
N SER A 157 2.51 9.12 0.70
CA SER A 157 1.81 10.25 1.34
C SER A 157 1.28 9.92 2.73
N ALA A 158 0.84 8.67 2.97
CA ALA A 158 0.33 8.20 4.25
C ALA A 158 1.44 7.76 5.23
N LEU A 159 2.59 7.27 4.73
CA LEU A 159 3.73 6.81 5.53
C LEU A 159 4.81 7.88 5.74
N LYS A 160 4.80 8.96 4.94
CA LYS A 160 5.87 9.99 4.86
C LYS A 160 7.26 9.39 4.60
N LYS A 161 7.30 8.32 3.81
CA LYS A 161 8.50 7.53 3.44
C LYS A 161 8.33 6.98 2.03
N PRO A 162 9.41 6.74 1.27
CA PRO A 162 9.35 6.02 0.00
C PRO A 162 8.76 4.62 0.13
N VAL A 163 8.14 4.13 -0.94
CA VAL A 163 7.57 2.78 -1.05
C VAL A 163 8.21 2.09 -2.26
N VAL A 164 8.93 1.02 -1.97
CA VAL A 164 9.60 0.18 -2.99
C VAL A 164 9.00 -1.21 -2.95
N ASP A 165 9.01 -1.87 -1.80
CA ASP A 165 8.50 -3.22 -1.62
C ASP A 165 6.98 -3.23 -1.42
N CYS A 166 6.29 -4.18 -2.05
CA CYS A 166 4.86 -4.40 -1.85
C CYS A 166 4.45 -5.87 -2.04
N VAL A 167 3.22 -6.19 -1.63
CA VAL A 167 2.52 -7.42 -2.03
C VAL A 167 1.21 -7.04 -2.70
N ILE A 168 0.94 -7.64 -3.85
CA ILE A 168 -0.20 -7.30 -4.73
C ILE A 168 -1.13 -8.51 -4.82
N SER A 169 -2.44 -8.27 -4.72
CA SER A 169 -3.46 -9.32 -4.85
C SER A 169 -3.78 -9.64 -6.31
N VAL A 170 -4.03 -10.92 -6.60
CA VAL A 170 -4.55 -11.40 -7.88
C VAL A 170 -5.66 -12.43 -7.66
N PRO A 171 -6.64 -12.55 -8.58
CA PRO A 171 -7.63 -13.61 -8.51
C PRO A 171 -6.97 -14.98 -8.56
N SER A 172 -7.49 -15.95 -7.80
CA SER A 172 -6.91 -17.29 -7.72
C SER A 172 -6.83 -17.95 -9.09
N PHE A 173 -7.80 -17.66 -9.96
CA PHE A 173 -7.90 -18.16 -11.33
C PHE A 173 -6.98 -17.47 -12.36
N PHE A 174 -6.20 -16.45 -11.99
CA PHE A 174 -5.25 -15.84 -12.94
C PHE A 174 -4.21 -16.87 -13.38
N THR A 175 -4.09 -17.03 -14.70
CA THR A 175 -3.09 -17.85 -15.39
C THR A 175 -1.68 -17.29 -15.26
N ASP A 176 -0.68 -18.04 -15.72
CA ASP A 176 0.72 -17.64 -15.73
C ASP A 176 0.95 -16.33 -16.52
N ALA A 177 0.31 -16.19 -17.69
CA ALA A 177 0.34 -14.97 -18.50
C ALA A 177 -0.34 -13.77 -17.81
N GLU A 178 -1.51 -13.98 -17.20
CA GLU A 178 -2.20 -12.93 -16.42
C GLU A 178 -1.37 -12.50 -15.19
N ARG A 179 -0.68 -13.43 -14.53
CA ARG A 179 0.24 -13.15 -13.40
C ARG A 179 1.49 -12.40 -13.84
N ARG A 180 2.12 -12.78 -14.96
CA ARG A 180 3.26 -12.05 -15.54
C ARG A 180 2.86 -10.62 -15.90
N SER A 181 1.71 -10.44 -16.55
CA SER A 181 1.18 -9.13 -16.92
C SER A 181 0.96 -8.21 -15.70
N VAL A 182 0.52 -8.73 -14.54
CA VAL A 182 0.48 -7.96 -13.28
C VAL A 182 1.87 -7.72 -12.67
N PHE A 183 2.78 -8.69 -12.77
CA PHE A 183 4.16 -8.55 -12.28
C PHE A 183 4.96 -7.50 -13.06
N ASP A 184 4.88 -7.54 -14.39
CA ASP A 184 5.48 -6.55 -15.29
C ASP A 184 4.90 -5.14 -15.03
N ALA A 185 3.58 -5.02 -14.81
CA ALA A 185 2.96 -3.76 -14.39
C ALA A 185 3.52 -3.20 -13.06
N SER A 186 3.87 -4.06 -12.10
CA SER A 186 4.51 -3.61 -10.85
C SER A 186 5.93 -3.08 -11.07
N GLN A 187 6.67 -3.67 -12.01
CA GLN A 187 7.99 -3.19 -12.40
C GLN A 187 7.90 -1.81 -13.09
N ILE A 188 6.91 -1.60 -13.97
CA ILE A 188 6.62 -0.30 -14.61
C ILE A 188 6.39 0.81 -13.57
N ALA A 189 5.62 0.54 -12.50
CA ALA A 189 5.39 1.48 -11.40
C ALA A 189 6.62 1.71 -10.48
N GLY A 190 7.75 1.05 -10.75
CA GLY A 190 8.93 1.06 -9.89
C GLY A 190 8.64 0.49 -8.50
N LEU A 191 7.90 -0.64 -8.44
CA LEU A 191 7.61 -1.41 -7.24
C LEU A 191 8.27 -2.79 -7.32
N ASN A 192 8.93 -3.19 -6.24
CA ASN A 192 9.38 -4.56 -6.03
C ASN A 192 8.22 -5.39 -5.46
N CYS A 193 7.50 -6.09 -6.33
CA CYS A 193 6.43 -7.00 -5.92
C CYS A 193 7.04 -8.25 -5.24
N LEU A 194 7.15 -8.25 -3.91
CA LEU A 194 7.68 -9.37 -3.12
C LEU A 194 6.87 -10.66 -3.29
N ARG A 195 5.56 -10.54 -3.54
CA ARG A 195 4.66 -11.67 -3.82
C ARG A 195 3.40 -11.20 -4.54
N LEU A 196 2.98 -11.95 -5.57
CA LEU A 196 1.58 -11.96 -6.00
C LEU A 196 0.85 -13.01 -5.14
N ILE A 197 -0.18 -12.59 -4.41
CA ILE A 197 -0.96 -13.46 -3.52
C ILE A 197 -2.38 -13.62 -4.05
N ASN A 198 -2.95 -14.82 -3.95
CA ASN A 198 -4.34 -15.06 -4.33
C ASN A 198 -5.26 -14.27 -3.39
N ASP A 199 -6.27 -13.55 -3.92
CA ASP A 199 -7.16 -12.68 -3.14
C ASP A 199 -7.73 -13.40 -1.89
N THR A 200 -8.24 -14.62 -2.09
CA THR A 200 -8.79 -15.47 -1.03
C THR A 200 -7.74 -16.03 -0.06
N THR A 201 -6.48 -16.18 -0.48
CA THR A 201 -5.37 -16.55 0.42
C THR A 201 -4.91 -15.37 1.28
N ALA A 202 -4.97 -14.14 0.75
CA ALA A 202 -4.74 -12.94 1.56
C ALA A 202 -5.82 -12.78 2.64
N VAL A 203 -7.09 -13.00 2.28
CA VAL A 203 -8.23 -13.06 3.22
C VAL A 203 -8.04 -14.16 4.27
N ALA A 204 -7.60 -15.36 3.86
CA ALA A 204 -7.30 -16.47 4.77
C ALA A 204 -6.15 -16.15 5.76
N LEU A 205 -5.12 -15.41 5.32
CA LEU A 205 -4.07 -14.92 6.21
C LEU A 205 -4.59 -13.88 7.21
N ALA A 206 -5.39 -12.92 6.72
CA ALA A 206 -6.02 -11.89 7.56
C ALA A 206 -6.97 -12.49 8.60
N TYR A 207 -7.58 -13.64 8.33
CA TYR A 207 -8.29 -14.44 9.33
C TYR A 207 -7.34 -15.15 10.30
N GLY A 208 -6.46 -16.01 9.77
CA GLY A 208 -5.72 -17.00 10.56
C GLY A 208 -4.73 -16.41 11.56
N ILE A 209 -4.05 -15.31 11.22
CA ILE A 209 -2.95 -14.80 12.06
C ILE A 209 -3.43 -14.20 13.38
N TYR A 210 -4.65 -13.65 13.41
CA TYR A 210 -5.25 -13.02 14.60
C TYR A 210 -6.01 -14.00 15.49
N LYS A 211 -6.46 -15.16 14.98
CA LYS A 211 -7.07 -16.21 15.81
C LYS A 211 -6.02 -16.79 16.78
N GLN A 212 -6.45 -17.05 18.01
CA GLN A 212 -5.59 -17.59 19.08
C GLN A 212 -5.99 -19.02 19.49
N ASP A 213 -7.22 -19.39 19.16
CA ASP A 213 -7.92 -20.63 19.43
C ASP A 213 -7.81 -21.66 18.28
N LEU A 214 -6.84 -21.49 17.38
CA LEU A 214 -6.58 -22.46 16.31
C LEU A 214 -5.98 -23.76 16.87
N PRO A 215 -6.41 -24.95 16.40
CA PRO A 215 -5.90 -26.23 16.86
C PRO A 215 -4.37 -26.35 16.75
N THR A 216 -3.72 -27.12 17.61
CA THR A 216 -2.27 -27.37 17.52
C THR A 216 -1.92 -28.12 16.23
N PRO A 217 -0.63 -28.17 15.79
CA PRO A 217 -0.25 -28.89 14.57
C PRO A 217 -0.56 -30.40 14.57
N GLU A 218 -0.76 -30.98 15.76
CA GLU A 218 -1.07 -32.40 16.00
C GLU A 218 -2.59 -32.67 15.99
N GLU A 219 -3.40 -31.65 16.21
CA GLU A 219 -4.87 -31.74 16.19
C GLU A 219 -5.43 -31.66 14.76
N ARG A 220 -6.67 -32.14 14.58
CA ARG A 220 -7.39 -31.99 13.31
C ARG A 220 -7.52 -30.50 12.96
N PRO A 221 -7.20 -30.07 11.73
CA PRO A 221 -7.25 -28.66 11.36
C PRO A 221 -8.68 -28.13 11.38
N ARG A 222 -8.82 -26.85 11.70
CA ARG A 222 -10.09 -26.13 11.56
C ARG A 222 -10.29 -25.75 10.09
N ASN A 223 -11.27 -26.36 9.43
CA ASN A 223 -11.57 -26.07 8.02
C ASN A 223 -12.48 -24.85 7.90
N VAL A 224 -12.07 -23.82 7.15
CA VAL A 224 -12.87 -22.61 6.90
C VAL A 224 -12.94 -22.38 5.40
N VAL A 225 -14.15 -22.07 4.92
CA VAL A 225 -14.37 -21.64 3.53
C VAL A 225 -14.37 -20.11 3.50
N PHE A 226 -13.62 -19.54 2.56
CA PHE A 226 -13.71 -18.13 2.20
C PHE A 226 -14.42 -17.98 0.86
N VAL A 227 -15.46 -17.14 0.82
CA VAL A 227 -16.19 -16.82 -0.41
C VAL A 227 -16.04 -15.33 -0.70
N ASP A 228 -15.42 -15.00 -1.83
CA ASP A 228 -15.28 -13.65 -2.37
C ASP A 228 -16.27 -13.44 -3.52
N MET A 229 -17.01 -12.33 -3.49
CA MET A 229 -17.74 -11.85 -4.66
C MET A 229 -17.46 -10.36 -4.90
N GLY A 230 -16.49 -10.10 -5.74
CA GLY A 230 -16.13 -8.74 -6.16
C GLY A 230 -17.06 -8.17 -7.24
N HIS A 231 -16.56 -7.17 -7.95
CA HIS A 231 -17.29 -6.53 -9.05
C HIS A 231 -17.45 -7.45 -10.28
N SER A 232 -16.47 -8.30 -10.60
CA SER A 232 -16.46 -9.06 -11.87
C SER A 232 -16.44 -10.58 -11.73
N SER A 233 -16.11 -11.11 -10.54
CA SER A 233 -15.80 -12.53 -10.33
C SER A 233 -16.22 -13.02 -8.94
N PHE A 234 -16.48 -14.33 -8.86
CA PHE A 234 -16.85 -15.07 -7.66
C PHE A 234 -15.79 -16.14 -7.40
N GLN A 235 -15.23 -16.18 -6.19
CA GLN A 235 -14.11 -17.06 -5.83
C GLN A 235 -14.40 -17.78 -4.52
N VAL A 236 -14.04 -19.06 -4.43
CA VAL A 236 -14.27 -19.93 -3.28
C VAL A 236 -12.95 -20.62 -2.94
N SER A 237 -12.52 -20.53 -1.69
CA SER A 237 -11.29 -21.18 -1.20
C SER A 237 -11.59 -21.98 0.06
N VAL A 238 -11.30 -23.29 0.02
CA VAL A 238 -11.42 -24.17 1.20
C VAL A 238 -10.04 -24.28 1.85
N THR A 239 -9.95 -23.92 3.13
CA THR A 239 -8.68 -23.79 3.84
C THR A 239 -8.67 -24.55 5.14
N ALA A 240 -7.50 -25.11 5.50
CA ALA A 240 -7.24 -25.80 6.75
C ALA A 240 -6.30 -24.98 7.63
N PHE A 241 -6.70 -24.72 8.87
CA PHE A 241 -5.90 -23.97 9.85
C PHE A 241 -5.44 -24.83 11.03
N ASN A 242 -4.16 -24.69 11.37
CA ASN A 242 -3.60 -25.01 12.68
C ASN A 242 -2.88 -23.75 13.22
N LYS A 243 -2.47 -23.77 14.49
CA LYS A 243 -1.75 -22.69 15.16
C LYS A 243 -0.48 -22.31 14.39
N GLY A 244 -0.45 -21.09 13.83
CA GLY A 244 0.66 -20.57 13.03
C GLY A 244 0.76 -21.15 11.60
N LYS A 245 -0.31 -21.75 11.06
CA LYS A 245 -0.27 -22.40 9.74
C LYS A 245 -1.63 -22.35 9.05
N LEU A 246 -1.65 -21.89 7.79
CA LEU A 246 -2.77 -22.13 6.88
C LEU A 246 -2.32 -22.96 5.66
N LYS A 247 -3.22 -23.81 5.19
CA LYS A 247 -3.09 -24.51 3.91
C LYS A 247 -4.39 -24.36 3.12
N VAL A 248 -4.31 -23.85 1.90
CA VAL A 248 -5.40 -23.96 0.92
C VAL A 248 -5.49 -25.42 0.48
N LEU A 249 -6.70 -25.99 0.51
CA LEU A 249 -6.99 -27.36 0.10
C LEU A 249 -7.49 -27.43 -1.34
N ALA A 250 -8.38 -26.51 -1.70
CA ALA A 250 -8.94 -26.37 -3.04
C ALA A 250 -9.43 -24.93 -3.27
N THR A 251 -9.45 -24.51 -4.53
CA THR A 251 -10.13 -23.29 -4.96
C THR A 251 -11.02 -23.56 -6.19
N ALA A 252 -12.15 -22.88 -6.27
CA ALA A 252 -13.03 -22.87 -7.44
C ALA A 252 -13.66 -21.49 -7.61
N PHE A 253 -14.13 -21.17 -8.81
CA PHE A 253 -14.49 -19.81 -9.17
C PHE A 253 -15.46 -19.77 -10.35
N ASP A 254 -16.18 -18.66 -10.46
CA ASP A 254 -16.76 -18.19 -11.72
C ASP A 254 -16.11 -16.84 -12.06
N PRO A 255 -15.24 -16.77 -13.09
CA PRO A 255 -14.46 -15.59 -13.42
C PRO A 255 -15.29 -14.46 -14.06
N TYR A 256 -16.57 -14.75 -14.39
CA TYR A 256 -17.48 -13.87 -15.14
C TYR A 256 -18.81 -13.66 -14.40
N LEU A 257 -18.79 -13.75 -13.07
CA LEU A 257 -19.92 -13.59 -12.17
C LEU A 257 -19.53 -12.70 -10.99
N GLY A 258 -19.90 -11.42 -11.04
CA GLY A 258 -19.70 -10.48 -9.94
C GLY A 258 -20.81 -9.43 -9.90
N GLY A 259 -20.65 -8.45 -9.02
CA GLY A 259 -21.63 -7.37 -8.85
C GLY A 259 -22.06 -6.66 -10.14
N ARG A 260 -21.18 -6.57 -11.15
CA ARG A 260 -21.45 -6.00 -12.47
C ARG A 260 -22.57 -6.72 -13.20
N ASN A 261 -22.62 -8.05 -13.19
CA ASN A 261 -23.63 -8.81 -13.94
C ASN A 261 -25.06 -8.39 -13.56
N PHE A 262 -25.24 -8.00 -12.29
CA PHE A 262 -26.49 -7.50 -11.74
C PHE A 262 -26.74 -6.01 -12.07
N ASP A 263 -25.70 -5.21 -12.30
CA ASP A 263 -25.85 -3.85 -12.84
C ASP A 263 -26.31 -3.89 -14.29
N GLU A 264 -25.75 -4.79 -15.10
CA GLU A 264 -26.13 -4.99 -16.51
C GLU A 264 -27.62 -5.41 -16.60
N VAL A 265 -28.14 -6.27 -15.72
CA VAL A 265 -29.58 -6.63 -15.66
C VAL A 265 -30.48 -5.40 -15.47
N LEU A 266 -30.11 -4.49 -14.56
CA LEU A 266 -30.87 -3.27 -14.31
C LEU A 266 -30.77 -2.29 -15.49
N VAL A 267 -29.58 -2.13 -16.07
CA VAL A 267 -29.36 -1.28 -17.26
C VAL A 267 -30.15 -1.80 -18.46
N ASP A 268 -30.15 -3.11 -18.69
CA ASP A 268 -30.89 -3.77 -19.77
C ASP A 268 -32.40 -3.56 -19.60
N TYR A 269 -32.93 -3.73 -18.38
CA TYR A 269 -34.33 -3.45 -18.04
C TYR A 269 -34.72 -1.99 -18.32
N PHE A 270 -33.99 -1.02 -17.76
CA PHE A 270 -34.32 0.40 -17.92
C PHE A 270 -34.09 0.91 -19.35
N CYS A 271 -33.15 0.33 -20.11
CA CYS A 271 -33.01 0.64 -21.53
C CYS A 271 -34.29 0.31 -22.32
N GLU A 272 -34.88 -0.86 -22.11
CA GLU A 272 -36.13 -1.24 -22.80
C GLU A 272 -37.35 -0.54 -22.20
N GLU A 273 -37.40 -0.27 -20.89
CA GLU A 273 -38.46 0.57 -20.30
C GLU A 273 -38.44 1.98 -20.92
N PHE A 274 -37.28 2.65 -20.99
CA PHE A 274 -37.20 4.04 -21.47
C PHE A 274 -37.41 4.14 -22.99
N LYS A 275 -37.02 3.13 -23.75
CA LYS A 275 -37.38 2.96 -25.16
C LYS A 275 -38.89 2.74 -25.37
N GLY A 276 -39.54 2.01 -24.46
CA GLY A 276 -41.00 1.85 -24.46
C GLY A 276 -41.76 3.12 -24.07
N LYS A 277 -41.37 3.74 -22.95
CA LYS A 277 -42.07 4.80 -22.21
C LYS A 277 -41.73 6.21 -22.70
N TYR A 278 -40.44 6.52 -22.86
CA TYR A 278 -39.92 7.84 -23.25
C TYR A 278 -39.44 7.91 -24.70
N LYS A 279 -39.44 6.77 -25.43
CA LYS A 279 -38.87 6.62 -26.79
C LYS A 279 -37.37 6.91 -26.88
N LEU A 280 -36.64 6.71 -25.78
CA LEU A 280 -35.20 6.96 -25.69
C LEU A 280 -34.39 5.66 -25.93
N ASN A 281 -33.64 5.59 -27.03
CA ASN A 281 -32.65 4.54 -27.26
C ASN A 281 -31.36 4.86 -26.47
N VAL A 282 -31.31 4.48 -25.19
CA VAL A 282 -30.19 4.80 -24.30
C VAL A 282 -28.83 4.32 -24.83
N ARG A 283 -28.78 3.15 -25.47
CA ARG A 283 -27.54 2.55 -25.99
C ARG A 283 -26.91 3.32 -27.15
N ASP A 284 -27.68 4.15 -27.85
CA ASP A 284 -27.18 4.98 -28.96
C ASP A 284 -26.37 6.19 -28.42
N ASN A 285 -26.45 6.48 -27.11
CA ASN A 285 -25.77 7.58 -26.44
C ASN A 285 -24.88 7.07 -25.28
N PRO A 286 -23.56 6.93 -25.48
CA PRO A 286 -22.64 6.44 -24.44
C PRO A 286 -22.67 7.24 -23.12
N ARG A 287 -22.95 8.56 -23.16
CA ARG A 287 -23.06 9.37 -21.93
C ARG A 287 -24.33 9.05 -21.15
N ALA A 288 -25.46 8.87 -21.82
CA ALA A 288 -26.70 8.45 -21.17
C ALA A 288 -26.57 7.03 -20.60
N LEU A 289 -25.97 6.10 -21.35
CA LEU A 289 -25.71 4.74 -20.89
C LEU A 289 -24.81 4.71 -19.64
N LEU A 290 -23.70 5.49 -19.63
CA LEU A 290 -22.82 5.57 -18.45
C LEU A 290 -23.50 6.20 -17.22
N ARG A 291 -24.37 7.20 -17.40
CA ARG A 291 -25.22 7.72 -16.32
C ARG A 291 -26.16 6.64 -15.78
N LEU A 292 -26.79 5.87 -16.66
CA LEU A 292 -27.68 4.78 -16.25
C LEU A 292 -26.93 3.68 -15.48
N HIS A 293 -25.71 3.29 -15.90
CA HIS A 293 -24.86 2.36 -15.11
C HIS A 293 -24.60 2.89 -13.68
N GLN A 294 -24.33 4.18 -13.50
CA GLN A 294 -24.08 4.77 -12.17
C GLN A 294 -25.33 4.72 -11.27
N GLU A 295 -26.51 5.05 -11.81
CA GLU A 295 -27.76 4.98 -11.04
C GLU A 295 -28.22 3.53 -10.78
N CYS A 296 -28.00 2.60 -11.71
CA CYS A 296 -28.22 1.18 -11.48
C CYS A 296 -27.30 0.62 -10.36
N GLU A 297 -26.02 1.01 -10.33
CA GLU A 297 -25.09 0.59 -9.27
C GLU A 297 -25.52 1.10 -7.89
N LYS A 298 -25.98 2.36 -7.81
CA LYS A 298 -26.58 2.93 -6.60
C LYS A 298 -27.85 2.18 -6.19
N LEU A 299 -28.78 1.97 -7.11
CA LEU A 299 -30.06 1.30 -6.88
C LEU A 299 -29.86 -0.14 -6.37
N LYS A 300 -28.94 -0.90 -6.96
CA LYS A 300 -28.53 -2.25 -6.51
C LYS A 300 -28.02 -2.24 -5.05
N LYS A 301 -27.21 -1.25 -4.68
CA LYS A 301 -26.72 -1.10 -3.30
C LYS A 301 -27.85 -0.75 -2.34
N LEU A 302 -28.74 0.17 -2.71
CA LEU A 302 -29.93 0.53 -1.92
C LEU A 302 -30.88 -0.66 -1.74
N MET A 303 -31.10 -1.48 -2.78
CA MET A 303 -31.86 -2.73 -2.71
C MET A 303 -31.21 -3.81 -1.84
N SER A 304 -29.89 -3.75 -1.61
CA SER A 304 -29.22 -4.69 -0.69
C SER A 304 -29.58 -4.39 0.77
N ALA A 305 -29.95 -3.16 1.11
CA ALA A 305 -30.48 -2.78 2.42
C ALA A 305 -32.02 -2.88 2.48
N ASN A 306 -32.72 -2.19 1.56
CA ASN A 306 -34.17 -2.05 1.55
C ASN A 306 -34.83 -3.06 0.58
N SER A 307 -36.00 -3.59 0.92
CA SER A 307 -36.75 -4.54 0.08
C SER A 307 -37.92 -3.91 -0.70
N SER A 308 -38.38 -2.73 -0.29
CA SER A 308 -39.48 -1.97 -0.90
C SER A 308 -39.12 -1.43 -2.29
N ASP A 309 -40.12 -0.86 -2.98
CA ASP A 309 -39.86 -0.03 -4.16
C ASP A 309 -38.94 1.15 -3.82
N LEU A 310 -37.91 1.35 -4.63
CA LEU A 310 -36.97 2.45 -4.58
C LEU A 310 -37.04 3.22 -5.91
N PRO A 311 -36.98 4.56 -5.89
CA PRO A 311 -37.01 5.37 -7.10
C PRO A 311 -35.69 5.30 -7.88
N LEU A 312 -35.78 5.41 -9.20
CA LEU A 312 -34.69 5.77 -10.09
C LEU A 312 -35.12 6.98 -10.91
N ASN A 313 -34.53 8.13 -10.61
CA ASN A 313 -34.82 9.41 -11.24
C ASN A 313 -33.53 9.94 -11.86
N ILE A 314 -33.55 10.36 -13.13
CA ILE A 314 -32.39 10.97 -13.80
C ILE A 314 -32.85 12.18 -14.62
N GLU A 315 -32.43 13.36 -14.17
CA GLU A 315 -32.76 14.66 -14.78
C GLU A 315 -31.95 14.92 -16.06
N CYS A 316 -32.56 15.58 -17.05
CA CYS A 316 -31.98 15.86 -18.38
C CYS A 316 -31.20 14.66 -18.93
N PHE A 317 -31.82 13.47 -18.93
CA PHE A 317 -31.11 12.21 -19.13
C PHE A 317 -30.58 12.05 -20.56
N MET A 318 -31.46 12.31 -21.54
CA MET A 318 -31.17 12.34 -22.97
C MET A 318 -32.24 13.19 -23.67
N ASN A 319 -31.86 14.01 -24.64
CA ASN A 319 -32.74 14.91 -25.40
C ASN A 319 -33.61 15.82 -24.49
N ASP A 320 -33.02 16.30 -23.40
CA ASP A 320 -33.65 17.17 -22.38
C ASP A 320 -34.93 16.58 -21.74
N ILE A 321 -35.05 15.25 -21.76
CA ILE A 321 -36.13 14.48 -21.11
C ILE A 321 -35.62 13.91 -19.78
N ASP A 322 -36.38 14.15 -18.71
CA ASP A 322 -36.22 13.48 -17.42
C ASP A 322 -36.80 12.06 -17.47
N VAL A 323 -36.09 11.09 -16.89
CA VAL A 323 -36.59 9.73 -16.71
C VAL A 323 -36.87 9.43 -15.23
N THR A 324 -37.97 8.72 -14.97
CA THR A 324 -38.41 8.36 -13.62
C THR A 324 -39.01 6.96 -13.65
N SER A 325 -38.51 6.08 -12.79
CA SER A 325 -39.02 4.71 -12.62
C SER A 325 -38.79 4.21 -11.19
N ARG A 326 -39.09 2.92 -10.93
CA ARG A 326 -38.91 2.27 -9.64
C ARG A 326 -38.42 0.83 -9.80
N MET A 327 -37.76 0.30 -8.77
CA MET A 327 -37.42 -1.12 -8.65
C MET A 327 -37.52 -1.56 -7.19
N ASN A 328 -37.95 -2.79 -6.95
CA ASN A 328 -37.85 -3.45 -5.65
C ASN A 328 -36.95 -4.69 -5.72
N ARG A 329 -36.49 -5.14 -4.56
CA ARG A 329 -35.56 -6.28 -4.45
C ARG A 329 -36.11 -7.55 -5.12
N GLY A 330 -37.38 -7.86 -4.92
CA GLY A 330 -37.98 -9.12 -5.38
C GLY A 330 -37.95 -9.25 -6.90
N HIS A 331 -38.39 -8.22 -7.64
CA HIS A 331 -38.36 -8.23 -9.09
C HIS A 331 -36.93 -8.17 -9.66
N PHE A 332 -36.01 -7.44 -8.99
CA PHE A 332 -34.59 -7.46 -9.34
C PHE A 332 -33.93 -8.84 -9.15
N GLU A 333 -34.25 -9.56 -8.07
CA GLU A 333 -33.74 -10.91 -7.81
C GLU A 333 -34.34 -11.95 -8.78
N GLU A 334 -35.61 -11.79 -9.17
CA GLU A 334 -36.27 -12.56 -10.24
C GLU A 334 -35.56 -12.39 -11.59
N MET A 335 -35.36 -11.15 -12.06
CA MET A 335 -34.62 -10.87 -13.30
C MET A 335 -33.16 -11.35 -13.24
N SER A 336 -32.57 -11.39 -12.04
CA SER A 336 -31.20 -11.85 -11.81
C SER A 336 -31.04 -13.37 -11.65
N ALA A 337 -32.13 -14.14 -11.74
CA ALA A 337 -32.13 -15.58 -11.43
C ALA A 337 -31.04 -16.39 -12.14
N GLN A 338 -30.73 -16.07 -13.40
CA GLN A 338 -29.66 -16.72 -14.19
C GLN A 338 -28.26 -16.58 -13.55
N TYR A 339 -27.96 -15.44 -12.94
CA TYR A 339 -26.68 -15.20 -12.25
C TYR A 339 -26.71 -15.77 -10.83
N LEU A 340 -27.86 -15.70 -10.15
CA LEU A 340 -28.06 -16.30 -8.84
C LEU A 340 -27.93 -17.84 -8.85
N MET A 341 -28.27 -18.52 -9.95
CA MET A 341 -28.05 -19.96 -10.10
C MET A 341 -26.57 -20.35 -10.24
N ARG A 342 -25.74 -19.51 -10.88
CA ARG A 342 -24.31 -19.80 -11.10
C ARG A 342 -23.47 -19.84 -9.81
N VAL A 343 -23.95 -19.22 -8.73
CA VAL A 343 -23.32 -19.21 -7.39
C VAL A 343 -23.06 -20.62 -6.85
N GLU A 344 -23.94 -21.59 -7.12
CA GLU A 344 -23.85 -22.91 -6.49
C GLU A 344 -22.72 -23.79 -7.06
N MET A 345 -22.40 -23.65 -8.35
CA MET A 345 -21.43 -24.54 -9.01
C MET A 345 -20.00 -24.40 -8.45
N PRO A 346 -19.44 -23.20 -8.22
CA PRO A 346 -18.13 -23.07 -7.57
C PRO A 346 -18.13 -23.52 -6.11
N LEU A 347 -19.21 -23.33 -5.36
CA LEU A 347 -19.32 -23.83 -3.98
C LEU A 347 -19.23 -25.36 -3.93
N LYS A 348 -20.00 -26.04 -4.79
CA LYS A 348 -19.94 -27.49 -4.98
C LYS A 348 -18.55 -27.95 -5.40
N THR A 349 -18.01 -27.32 -6.44
CA THR A 349 -16.71 -27.66 -7.05
C THR A 349 -15.56 -27.54 -6.04
N ALA A 350 -15.55 -26.49 -5.20
CA ALA A 350 -14.53 -26.30 -4.17
C ALA A 350 -14.62 -27.38 -3.08
N LEU A 351 -15.84 -27.72 -2.63
CA LEU A 351 -16.06 -28.75 -1.62
C LEU A 351 -15.61 -30.13 -2.12
N GLU A 352 -16.05 -30.54 -3.30
CA GLU A 352 -15.68 -31.81 -3.94
C GLU A 352 -14.16 -31.94 -4.12
N GLN A 353 -13.49 -30.87 -4.58
CA GLN A 353 -12.03 -30.87 -4.73
C GLN A 353 -11.27 -30.90 -3.40
N SER A 354 -11.83 -30.31 -2.33
CA SER A 354 -11.25 -30.34 -0.99
C SER A 354 -11.34 -31.72 -0.31
N LYS A 355 -12.24 -32.60 -0.81
CA LYS A 355 -12.57 -33.92 -0.25
C LYS A 355 -13.12 -33.86 1.18
N LEU A 356 -13.78 -32.76 1.54
CA LEU A 356 -14.48 -32.56 2.80
C LEU A 356 -16.00 -32.70 2.61
N SER A 357 -16.72 -33.08 3.67
CA SER A 357 -18.17 -32.95 3.74
C SER A 357 -18.59 -31.53 4.17
N ARG A 358 -19.89 -31.24 4.15
CA ARG A 358 -20.43 -29.98 4.72
C ARG A 358 -20.25 -29.91 6.24
N ASP A 359 -20.22 -31.06 6.91
CA ASP A 359 -20.11 -31.15 8.37
C ASP A 359 -18.69 -30.82 8.85
N ASP A 360 -17.67 -31.19 8.06
CA ASP A 360 -16.25 -30.88 8.30
C ASP A 360 -15.92 -29.37 8.26
N ILE A 361 -16.82 -28.53 7.73
CA ILE A 361 -16.62 -27.08 7.61
C ILE A 361 -16.98 -26.39 8.94
N TYR A 362 -16.01 -25.74 9.57
CA TYR A 362 -16.22 -25.00 10.83
C TYR A 362 -16.98 -23.69 10.61
N ALA A 363 -16.61 -22.92 9.57
CA ALA A 363 -17.22 -21.63 9.25
C ALA A 363 -17.11 -21.29 7.75
N VAL A 364 -17.97 -20.39 7.30
CA VAL A 364 -17.99 -19.85 5.93
C VAL A 364 -17.92 -18.32 6.03
N GLU A 365 -16.75 -17.73 5.82
CA GLU A 365 -16.54 -16.28 5.87
C GLU A 365 -16.77 -15.66 4.49
N ILE A 366 -17.54 -14.57 4.41
CA ILE A 366 -17.85 -13.88 3.14
C ILE A 366 -17.16 -12.52 3.04
N VAL A 367 -16.61 -12.22 1.85
CA VAL A 367 -15.93 -10.96 1.51
C VAL A 367 -16.29 -10.52 0.08
N GLY A 368 -15.84 -9.34 -0.34
CA GLY A 368 -16.16 -8.76 -1.64
C GLY A 368 -17.54 -8.14 -1.68
N GLY A 369 -17.64 -6.95 -2.27
CA GLY A 369 -18.81 -6.07 -2.11
C GLY A 369 -20.15 -6.63 -2.59
N ALA A 370 -20.19 -7.62 -3.48
CA ALA A 370 -21.44 -8.21 -3.98
C ALA A 370 -22.03 -9.28 -3.03
N THR A 371 -21.24 -9.85 -2.11
CA THR A 371 -21.78 -10.74 -1.05
C THR A 371 -22.69 -10.02 -0.05
N ARG A 372 -22.81 -8.69 -0.14
CA ARG A 372 -23.79 -7.91 0.60
C ARG A 372 -25.23 -8.17 0.16
N SER A 373 -25.46 -8.67 -1.06
CA SER A 373 -26.78 -9.05 -1.58
C SER A 373 -27.42 -10.18 -0.74
N PRO A 374 -28.67 -10.02 -0.26
CA PRO A 374 -29.37 -11.05 0.52
C PRO A 374 -29.48 -12.41 -0.19
N ALA A 375 -29.90 -12.44 -1.46
CA ALA A 375 -30.01 -13.68 -2.23
C ALA A 375 -28.66 -14.40 -2.45
N ILE A 376 -27.52 -13.69 -2.45
CA ILE A 376 -26.19 -14.31 -2.48
C ILE A 376 -25.89 -14.98 -1.13
N LYS A 377 -26.13 -14.29 -0.01
CA LYS A 377 -25.95 -14.84 1.34
C LYS A 377 -26.81 -16.07 1.57
N GLU A 378 -28.10 -16.00 1.23
CA GLU A 378 -29.04 -17.12 1.39
C GLU A 378 -28.54 -18.37 0.65
N ARG A 379 -28.08 -18.21 -0.60
CA ARG A 379 -27.59 -19.34 -1.41
C ARG A 379 -26.31 -19.95 -0.86
N ILE A 380 -25.39 -19.15 -0.34
CA ILE A 380 -24.18 -19.66 0.33
C ILE A 380 -24.57 -20.40 1.61
N SER A 381 -25.39 -19.80 2.48
CA SER A 381 -25.83 -20.43 3.73
C SER A 381 -26.59 -21.73 3.49
N LYS A 382 -27.52 -21.74 2.52
CA LYS A 382 -28.33 -22.88 2.12
C LYS A 382 -27.51 -24.00 1.49
N PHE A 383 -26.45 -23.67 0.75
CA PHE A 383 -25.52 -24.68 0.24
C PHE A 383 -24.74 -25.35 1.38
N PHE A 384 -24.22 -24.62 2.36
CA PHE A 384 -23.43 -25.22 3.45
C PHE A 384 -24.29 -25.78 4.60
N GLY A 385 -25.55 -25.37 4.74
CA GLY A 385 -26.39 -25.68 5.90
C GLY A 385 -25.97 -24.93 7.17
N LYS A 386 -25.25 -23.81 7.02
CA LYS A 386 -24.63 -23.03 8.10
C LYS A 386 -24.69 -21.55 7.75
N ASP A 387 -24.87 -20.67 8.72
CA ASP A 387 -24.89 -19.22 8.48
C ASP A 387 -23.53 -18.69 8.02
N VAL A 388 -23.57 -17.70 7.13
CA VAL A 388 -22.38 -16.97 6.67
C VAL A 388 -21.83 -16.05 7.76
N SER A 389 -20.54 -16.16 8.03
CA SER A 389 -19.79 -15.31 8.94
C SER A 389 -19.27 -14.05 8.24
N THR A 390 -19.24 -12.95 8.99
CA THR A 390 -18.63 -11.67 8.56
C THR A 390 -17.69 -11.15 9.63
N THR A 391 -16.75 -11.98 10.10
CA THR A 391 -15.75 -11.57 11.12
C THR A 391 -14.60 -10.75 10.52
N LEU A 392 -14.53 -10.68 9.19
CA LEU A 392 -13.64 -9.84 8.42
C LEU A 392 -14.40 -8.65 7.81
N ASN A 393 -13.73 -7.51 7.64
CA ASN A 393 -14.25 -6.42 6.81
C ASN A 393 -14.22 -6.86 5.34
N ALA A 394 -15.40 -6.99 4.73
CA ALA A 394 -15.58 -7.53 3.38
C ALA A 394 -14.85 -6.75 2.26
N ASP A 395 -14.54 -5.47 2.45
CA ASP A 395 -13.81 -4.66 1.46
C ASP A 395 -12.30 -4.62 1.76
N GLU A 396 -11.91 -4.64 3.04
CA GLU A 396 -10.53 -4.37 3.46
C GLU A 396 -9.68 -5.63 3.66
N ALA A 397 -10.30 -6.82 3.75
CA ALA A 397 -9.64 -8.06 4.13
C ALA A 397 -8.49 -8.47 3.18
N VAL A 398 -8.66 -8.27 1.87
CA VAL A 398 -7.64 -8.62 0.86
C VAL A 398 -6.38 -7.77 1.06
N ALA A 399 -6.52 -6.44 1.08
CA ALA A 399 -5.39 -5.52 1.27
C ALA A 399 -4.68 -5.73 2.61
N ARG A 400 -5.42 -5.92 3.71
CA ARG A 400 -4.82 -6.24 5.02
C ARG A 400 -4.07 -7.57 4.99
N GLY A 401 -4.58 -8.57 4.26
CA GLY A 401 -3.87 -9.82 3.98
C GLY A 401 -2.57 -9.62 3.20
N CYS A 402 -2.59 -8.80 2.15
CA CYS A 402 -1.38 -8.42 1.40
C CYS A 402 -0.35 -7.74 2.32
N ALA A 403 -0.78 -6.83 3.19
CA ALA A 403 0.13 -6.10 4.08
C ALA A 403 0.71 -6.99 5.19
N LEU A 404 -0.07 -7.94 5.72
CA LEU A 404 0.43 -9.01 6.59
C LEU A 404 1.48 -9.87 5.87
N GLN A 405 1.23 -10.27 4.61
CA GLN A 405 2.19 -11.03 3.81
C GLN A 405 3.47 -10.22 3.50
N CYS A 406 3.35 -8.91 3.27
CA CYS A 406 4.48 -8.02 3.08
C CYS A 406 5.30 -7.88 4.38
N ALA A 407 4.64 -7.81 5.55
CA ALA A 407 5.29 -7.82 6.85
C ALA A 407 6.04 -9.15 7.12
N ILE A 408 5.47 -10.30 6.75
CA ILE A 408 6.12 -11.62 6.86
C ILE A 408 7.38 -11.73 5.98
N LEU A 409 7.42 -11.02 4.84
CA LEU A 409 8.57 -11.01 3.93
C LEU A 409 9.59 -9.90 4.23
N SER A 410 9.24 -8.92 5.06
CA SER A 410 10.12 -7.79 5.40
C SER A 410 11.03 -8.13 6.58
N PRO A 411 12.37 -8.07 6.43
CA PRO A 411 13.30 -8.30 7.55
C PRO A 411 13.27 -7.17 8.59
N ALA A 412 12.57 -6.06 8.31
CA ALA A 412 12.40 -4.94 9.23
C ALA A 412 11.27 -5.14 10.27
N PHE A 413 10.36 -6.11 10.05
CA PHE A 413 9.18 -6.31 10.90
C PHE A 413 9.17 -7.70 11.54
N LYS A 414 9.33 -7.77 12.86
CA LYS A 414 9.19 -9.02 13.61
C LYS A 414 7.71 -9.35 13.85
N VAL A 415 7.08 -10.00 12.88
CA VAL A 415 5.72 -10.53 12.99
C VAL A 415 5.68 -11.93 13.64
N ARG A 416 4.47 -12.39 14.00
CA ARG A 416 4.21 -13.77 14.42
C ARG A 416 4.56 -14.72 13.25
N GLU A 417 5.32 -15.77 13.53
CA GLU A 417 5.57 -16.82 12.54
C GLU A 417 4.24 -17.43 12.08
N PHE A 418 4.00 -17.41 10.78
CA PHE A 418 2.78 -17.92 10.17
C PHE A 418 3.08 -18.54 8.80
N SER A 419 2.97 -19.86 8.70
CA SER A 419 3.23 -20.61 7.48
C SER A 419 2.01 -20.60 6.54
N ILE A 420 2.24 -20.41 5.24
CA ILE A 420 1.20 -20.34 4.22
C ILE A 420 1.53 -21.30 3.10
N THR A 421 0.68 -22.31 2.91
CA THR A 421 0.68 -23.15 1.71
C THR A 421 -0.51 -22.72 0.83
N ASP A 422 -0.21 -22.15 -0.34
CA ASP A 422 -1.20 -21.79 -1.36
C ASP A 422 -1.32 -22.93 -2.40
N VAL A 423 -2.19 -22.79 -3.41
CA VAL A 423 -2.32 -23.75 -4.51
C VAL A 423 -2.30 -23.07 -5.89
N VAL A 424 -1.91 -23.82 -6.93
CA VAL A 424 -2.22 -23.48 -8.33
C VAL A 424 -3.48 -24.23 -8.78
N PRO A 425 -4.50 -23.55 -9.34
CA PRO A 425 -5.79 -24.18 -9.65
C PRO A 425 -5.77 -25.06 -10.90
N PHE A 426 -4.78 -24.89 -11.80
CA PHE A 426 -4.72 -25.58 -13.07
C PHE A 426 -3.54 -26.57 -13.11
N PRO A 427 -3.73 -27.81 -13.60
CA PRO A 427 -2.64 -28.75 -13.79
C PRO A 427 -1.71 -28.30 -14.93
N ILE A 428 -0.40 -28.50 -14.73
CA ILE A 428 0.67 -28.11 -15.67
C ILE A 428 1.41 -29.37 -16.12
N THR A 429 1.51 -29.54 -17.43
CA THR A 429 2.25 -30.61 -18.10
C THR A 429 3.43 -30.05 -18.89
N LEU A 430 4.52 -30.82 -18.94
CA LEU A 430 5.61 -30.60 -19.88
C LEU A 430 5.51 -31.56 -21.06
N ARG A 431 5.88 -31.07 -22.26
CA ARG A 431 6.01 -31.84 -23.50
C ARG A 431 7.40 -31.66 -24.09
N TRP A 432 7.96 -32.71 -24.68
CA TRP A 432 9.24 -32.71 -25.39
C TRP A 432 9.28 -33.76 -26.51
N LYS A 433 10.21 -33.61 -27.46
CA LYS A 433 10.46 -34.63 -28.51
C LYS A 433 11.15 -35.86 -27.91
N SER A 434 10.58 -37.06 -28.10
CA SER A 434 11.22 -38.32 -27.67
C SER A 434 12.45 -38.65 -28.55
N PRO A 435 13.47 -39.38 -28.05
CA PRO A 435 14.56 -39.88 -28.87
C PRO A 435 14.35 -41.31 -29.41
N THR A 436 13.33 -42.03 -28.93
CA THR A 436 13.20 -43.50 -29.08
C THR A 436 11.94 -43.95 -29.79
N ASP A 437 11.09 -43.03 -30.22
CA ASP A 437 9.81 -43.25 -30.89
C ASP A 437 9.43 -41.95 -31.61
N ASP A 438 8.57 -41.99 -32.64
CA ASP A 438 8.08 -40.78 -33.34
C ASP A 438 7.09 -39.94 -32.49
N GLY A 439 6.91 -40.33 -31.22
CA GLY A 439 6.00 -39.72 -30.26
C GLY A 439 6.56 -38.53 -29.48
N LEU A 440 5.64 -37.74 -28.94
CA LEU A 440 5.90 -36.70 -27.95
C LEU A 440 5.96 -37.33 -26.55
N GLY A 441 7.00 -37.02 -25.79
CA GLY A 441 7.06 -37.35 -24.37
C GLY A 441 6.33 -36.28 -23.56
N GLU A 442 5.45 -36.69 -22.63
CA GLU A 442 4.74 -35.78 -21.73
C GLU A 442 4.86 -36.20 -20.25
N CYS A 443 4.78 -35.23 -19.34
CA CYS A 443 4.73 -35.48 -17.90
C CYS A 443 3.99 -34.36 -17.16
N GLU A 444 2.93 -34.71 -16.41
CA GLU A 444 2.31 -33.76 -15.47
C GLU A 444 3.31 -33.42 -14.35
N VAL A 445 3.65 -32.14 -14.25
CA VAL A 445 4.64 -31.65 -13.28
C VAL A 445 3.99 -31.10 -12.02
N PHE A 446 2.83 -30.46 -12.16
CA PHE A 446 2.02 -29.95 -11.06
C PHE A 446 0.55 -30.31 -11.34
N SER A 447 -0.12 -30.97 -10.41
CA SER A 447 -1.53 -31.37 -10.56
C SER A 447 -2.51 -30.20 -10.33
N LYS A 448 -3.80 -30.45 -10.54
CA LYS A 448 -4.87 -29.56 -10.08
C LYS A 448 -4.76 -29.34 -8.56
N ASN A 449 -4.92 -28.10 -8.11
CA ASN A 449 -4.69 -27.65 -6.73
C ASN A 449 -3.33 -28.08 -6.13
N HIS A 450 -2.27 -28.19 -6.95
CA HIS A 450 -0.95 -28.50 -6.41
C HIS A 450 -0.45 -27.39 -5.49
N ALA A 451 0.12 -27.76 -4.35
CA ALA A 451 0.69 -26.83 -3.39
C ALA A 451 1.77 -25.94 -4.03
N ALA A 452 1.76 -24.65 -3.69
CA ALA A 452 2.69 -23.64 -4.18
C ALA A 452 3.25 -22.78 -3.03
N PRO A 453 4.54 -22.37 -3.08
CA PRO A 453 5.54 -22.70 -4.10
C PRO A 453 6.06 -24.15 -3.99
N PHE A 454 6.44 -24.75 -5.12
CA PHE A 454 7.02 -26.11 -5.16
C PHE A 454 7.99 -26.29 -6.33
N SER A 455 8.92 -27.24 -6.22
CA SER A 455 9.89 -27.57 -7.28
C SER A 455 10.01 -29.07 -7.49
N LYS A 456 10.00 -29.51 -8.76
CA LYS A 456 10.12 -30.92 -9.18
C LYS A 456 11.36 -31.06 -10.05
N VAL A 457 12.19 -32.08 -9.78
CA VAL A 457 13.37 -32.39 -10.60
C VAL A 457 13.04 -33.56 -11.52
N ILE A 458 13.24 -33.36 -12.82
CA ILE A 458 13.02 -34.35 -13.88
C ILE A 458 14.38 -34.74 -14.44
N THR A 459 14.55 -36.01 -14.78
CA THR A 459 15.77 -36.53 -15.41
C THR A 459 15.48 -36.88 -16.86
N PHE A 460 16.22 -36.27 -17.78
CA PHE A 460 16.23 -36.61 -19.20
C PHE A 460 17.56 -37.28 -19.55
N HIS A 461 17.56 -38.09 -20.60
CA HIS A 461 18.77 -38.62 -21.22
C HIS A 461 18.80 -38.13 -22.67
N LYS A 462 19.76 -37.27 -23.01
CA LYS A 462 19.81 -36.53 -24.29
C LYS A 462 21.25 -36.43 -24.80
N LYS A 463 21.43 -36.44 -26.13
CA LYS A 463 22.74 -36.27 -26.80
C LYS A 463 22.97 -34.83 -27.28
N GLU A 464 21.92 -34.01 -27.35
CA GLU A 464 21.91 -32.68 -27.97
C GLU A 464 20.94 -31.73 -27.22
N PRO A 465 20.99 -30.40 -27.46
CA PRO A 465 20.04 -29.43 -26.90
C PRO A 465 18.59 -29.77 -27.21
N PHE A 466 17.67 -29.43 -26.30
CA PHE A 466 16.25 -29.80 -26.46
C PHE A 466 15.30 -28.79 -25.81
N ASP A 467 14.09 -28.72 -26.36
CA ASP A 467 13.02 -27.87 -25.89
C ASP A 467 12.06 -28.61 -24.94
N LEU A 468 11.55 -27.86 -23.96
CA LEU A 468 10.41 -28.22 -23.11
C LEU A 468 9.28 -27.22 -23.33
N GLU A 469 8.15 -27.65 -23.87
CA GLU A 469 6.91 -26.86 -23.87
C GLU A 469 6.17 -27.08 -22.54
N ALA A 470 5.80 -26.00 -21.86
CA ALA A 470 4.93 -26.02 -20.68
C ALA A 470 3.53 -25.53 -21.07
N PHE A 471 2.50 -26.26 -20.64
CA PHE A 471 1.10 -25.94 -20.94
C PHE A 471 0.16 -26.49 -19.87
N TYR A 472 -1.08 -25.99 -19.84
CA TYR A 472 -2.14 -26.50 -18.99
C TYR A 472 -2.84 -27.70 -19.65
N SER A 473 -2.94 -28.81 -18.92
CA SER A 473 -3.50 -30.08 -19.42
C SER A 473 -5.04 -30.15 -19.41
N SER A 474 -5.72 -29.19 -18.79
CA SER A 474 -7.19 -29.12 -18.71
C SER A 474 -7.74 -27.83 -19.36
N PRO A 475 -7.63 -27.65 -20.69
CA PRO A 475 -7.96 -26.39 -21.35
C PRO A 475 -9.44 -25.98 -21.25
N GLN A 476 -10.37 -26.91 -21.01
CA GLN A 476 -11.79 -26.59 -20.83
C GLN A 476 -12.07 -25.91 -19.48
N GLU A 477 -11.15 -25.97 -18.52
CA GLU A 477 -11.29 -25.35 -17.19
C GLU A 477 -10.67 -23.95 -17.11
N LEU A 478 -9.98 -23.51 -18.17
CA LEU A 478 -9.29 -22.22 -18.17
C LEU A 478 -10.27 -21.05 -18.44
N PRO A 479 -10.11 -19.91 -17.75
CA PRO A 479 -10.77 -18.65 -18.12
C PRO A 479 -10.14 -18.00 -19.39
N TYR A 480 -9.35 -18.76 -20.15
CA TYR A 480 -8.32 -18.22 -21.03
C TYR A 480 -8.04 -19.20 -22.19
N PRO A 481 -8.12 -18.78 -23.47
CA PRO A 481 -8.15 -19.73 -24.60
C PRO A 481 -6.79 -20.33 -24.99
N ASP A 482 -5.69 -19.62 -24.75
CA ASP A 482 -4.34 -20.06 -25.15
C ASP A 482 -3.64 -20.75 -23.97
N HIS A 483 -3.82 -22.07 -23.88
CA HIS A 483 -3.41 -22.91 -22.75
C HIS A 483 -1.89 -23.09 -22.55
N ARG A 484 -1.04 -22.43 -23.35
CA ARG A 484 0.42 -22.55 -23.28
C ARG A 484 1.00 -21.55 -22.27
N ILE A 485 2.07 -21.97 -21.59
CA ILE A 485 2.77 -21.19 -20.56
C ILE A 485 4.09 -20.64 -21.12
N GLY A 486 4.86 -21.47 -21.82
CA GLY A 486 6.12 -21.09 -22.44
C GLY A 486 6.90 -22.26 -23.01
N CYS A 487 7.90 -21.95 -23.82
CA CYS A 487 8.89 -22.91 -24.32
C CYS A 487 10.26 -22.63 -23.69
N PHE A 488 10.96 -23.67 -23.27
CA PHE A 488 12.24 -23.58 -22.57
C PHE A 488 13.29 -24.44 -23.26
N SER A 489 14.26 -23.82 -23.92
CA SER A 489 15.35 -24.51 -24.63
C SER A 489 16.54 -24.73 -23.69
N ILE A 490 16.87 -25.99 -23.39
CA ILE A 490 18.04 -26.36 -22.60
C ILE A 490 19.23 -26.48 -23.55
N GLN A 491 20.18 -25.56 -23.43
CA GLN A 491 21.34 -25.43 -24.32
C GLN A 491 22.54 -26.25 -23.83
N SER A 492 23.59 -26.32 -24.68
CA SER A 492 24.90 -26.90 -24.35
C SER A 492 24.90 -28.36 -23.85
N VAL A 493 23.82 -29.11 -24.10
CA VAL A 493 23.78 -30.56 -23.91
C VAL A 493 24.66 -31.21 -24.97
N VAL A 494 25.61 -32.02 -24.51
CA VAL A 494 26.53 -32.82 -25.33
C VAL A 494 26.43 -34.29 -24.90
N PRO A 495 26.78 -35.27 -25.75
CA PRO A 495 26.81 -36.67 -25.32
C PRO A 495 27.94 -36.91 -24.30
N GLN A 496 27.91 -38.05 -23.62
CA GLN A 496 29.02 -38.54 -22.81
C GLN A 496 30.23 -38.92 -23.71
N PRO A 497 31.45 -39.06 -23.16
CA PRO A 497 32.67 -39.35 -23.94
C PRO A 497 32.67 -40.69 -24.69
N ASP A 498 31.74 -41.60 -24.35
CA ASP A 498 31.44 -42.86 -25.02
C ASP A 498 30.46 -42.71 -26.20
N GLY A 499 29.97 -41.49 -26.46
CA GLY A 499 28.95 -41.17 -27.46
C GLY A 499 27.52 -41.34 -26.96
N ASP A 500 27.30 -41.68 -25.69
CA ASP A 500 25.99 -42.00 -25.15
C ASP A 500 25.22 -40.82 -24.56
N SER A 501 23.93 -41.03 -24.30
CA SER A 501 23.03 -39.96 -23.84
C SER A 501 23.45 -39.41 -22.48
N SER A 502 23.76 -38.11 -22.41
CA SER A 502 24.05 -37.43 -21.16
C SER A 502 22.82 -37.34 -20.27
N LYS A 503 23.02 -37.55 -18.98
CA LYS A 503 21.99 -37.44 -17.95
C LYS A 503 21.81 -35.97 -17.57
N VAL A 504 20.69 -35.37 -17.99
CA VAL A 504 20.35 -33.97 -17.71
C VAL A 504 19.27 -33.90 -16.63
N LYS A 505 19.55 -33.24 -15.51
CA LYS A 505 18.56 -32.93 -14.48
C LYS A 505 17.99 -31.54 -14.74
N VAL A 506 16.67 -31.44 -14.88
CA VAL A 506 15.96 -30.16 -15.05
C VAL A 506 15.05 -29.94 -13.85
N LYS A 507 15.18 -28.79 -13.19
CA LYS A 507 14.41 -28.41 -11.99
C LYS A 507 13.34 -27.40 -12.36
N VAL A 508 12.10 -27.86 -12.55
CA VAL A 508 10.96 -26.98 -12.79
C VAL A 508 10.31 -26.55 -11.48
N ARG A 509 9.71 -25.35 -11.48
CA ARG A 509 9.22 -24.68 -10.26
C ARG A 509 7.94 -23.91 -10.54
N VAL A 510 7.00 -23.96 -9.59
CA VAL A 510 6.03 -22.87 -9.36
C VAL A 510 6.57 -22.02 -8.21
N ASN A 511 6.74 -20.72 -8.46
CA ASN A 511 7.34 -19.78 -7.52
C ASN A 511 6.30 -19.18 -6.54
N VAL A 512 6.71 -18.22 -5.69
CA VAL A 512 5.85 -17.63 -4.66
C VAL A 512 4.69 -16.79 -5.21
N HIS A 513 4.75 -16.39 -6.49
CA HIS A 513 3.74 -15.61 -7.20
C HIS A 513 2.69 -16.51 -7.91
N GLY A 514 2.91 -17.83 -7.89
CA GLY A 514 2.15 -18.78 -8.70
C GLY A 514 2.64 -18.92 -10.16
N ILE A 515 3.80 -18.34 -10.50
CA ILE A 515 4.37 -18.34 -11.84
C ILE A 515 5.31 -19.55 -12.03
N PHE A 516 5.21 -20.20 -13.20
CA PHE A 516 6.03 -21.35 -13.61
C PHE A 516 7.39 -20.91 -14.18
N SER A 517 8.45 -21.66 -13.89
CA SER A 517 9.72 -21.57 -14.61
C SER A 517 10.54 -22.87 -14.57
N VAL A 518 11.41 -23.03 -15.57
CA VAL A 518 12.58 -23.91 -15.47
C VAL A 518 13.64 -23.17 -14.67
N SER A 519 13.90 -23.60 -13.44
CA SER A 519 14.72 -22.86 -12.47
C SER A 519 16.21 -23.22 -12.48
N SER A 520 16.57 -24.41 -12.99
CA SER A 520 17.93 -24.78 -13.35
C SER A 520 17.92 -26.03 -14.24
N ALA A 521 18.97 -26.21 -15.04
CA ALA A 521 19.24 -27.43 -15.80
C ALA A 521 20.71 -27.79 -15.60
N SER A 522 21.04 -29.06 -15.40
CA SER A 522 22.42 -29.51 -15.19
C SER A 522 22.72 -30.86 -15.80
N LEU A 523 23.85 -30.94 -16.51
CA LEU A 523 24.40 -32.15 -17.09
C LEU A 523 25.26 -32.88 -16.04
N ILE A 524 25.05 -34.19 -15.94
CA ILE A 524 25.66 -35.05 -14.91
C ILE A 524 26.70 -35.96 -15.55
N GLU A 525 27.97 -35.56 -15.48
CA GLU A 525 29.11 -36.36 -15.93
C GLU A 525 29.52 -37.39 -14.88
N LYS A 526 29.74 -38.63 -15.31
CA LYS A 526 30.48 -39.64 -14.52
C LYS A 526 31.98 -39.47 -14.81
N GLN A 527 32.79 -39.12 -13.81
CA GLN A 527 34.23 -39.34 -13.95
C GLN A 527 34.49 -40.84 -13.78
N LYS A 528 35.15 -41.48 -14.76
CA LYS A 528 35.84 -42.74 -14.50
C LYS A 528 36.89 -42.47 -13.43
N GLY A 529 36.85 -43.23 -12.33
CA GLY A 529 38.00 -43.33 -11.45
C GLY A 529 39.05 -44.19 -12.13
N GLU A 530 40.33 -43.89 -11.92
CA GLU A 530 41.42 -44.76 -12.33
C GLU A 530 41.38 -46.04 -11.47
N GLY A 531 41.02 -47.15 -12.10
CA GLY A 531 40.78 -48.46 -11.49
C GLY A 531 40.39 -49.45 -12.58
N GLU A 532 40.98 -50.64 -12.55
CA GLU A 532 41.06 -51.54 -13.70
C GLU A 532 39.76 -52.32 -13.98
N ASP A 533 39.63 -52.81 -15.22
CA ASP A 533 38.45 -53.52 -15.72
C ASP A 533 38.24 -54.90 -15.07
N MET A 534 36.98 -55.28 -14.84
CA MET A 534 36.53 -56.67 -14.83
C MET A 534 35.07 -56.76 -15.29
N GLN A 535 34.70 -57.86 -15.93
CA GLN A 535 33.47 -57.96 -16.72
C GLN A 535 32.27 -58.54 -15.94
N ILE A 536 31.11 -57.90 -16.14
CA ILE A 536 29.80 -58.49 -16.52
C ILE A 536 29.41 -59.85 -15.89
N ASP A 537 28.28 -59.91 -15.18
CA ASP A 537 27.17 -60.76 -15.65
C ASP A 537 25.75 -60.33 -15.19
N SER A 538 24.78 -60.69 -16.05
CA SER A 538 23.30 -60.78 -15.96
C SER A 538 22.42 -59.84 -15.10
N GLU A 539 21.26 -59.49 -15.68
CA GLU A 539 20.08 -58.87 -15.06
C GLU A 539 19.05 -59.95 -14.63
N PRO A 540 18.05 -59.69 -13.75
CA PRO A 540 16.77 -59.15 -14.28
C PRO A 540 15.88 -58.28 -13.36
N VAL A 541 15.18 -57.31 -13.96
CA VAL A 541 13.72 -57.04 -13.86
C VAL A 541 13.02 -56.82 -12.49
N VAL A 542 12.69 -55.53 -12.23
CA VAL A 542 11.39 -54.95 -11.80
C VAL A 542 10.58 -55.53 -10.61
N GLN A 543 10.24 -54.66 -9.65
CA GLN A 543 8.85 -54.49 -9.18
C GLN A 543 8.54 -53.09 -8.61
N ASN A 544 7.29 -52.64 -8.82
CA ASN A 544 6.66 -51.51 -8.13
C ASN A 544 6.04 -52.03 -6.82
N GLU A 545 5.97 -51.20 -5.77
CA GLU A 545 4.78 -51.12 -4.93
C GLU A 545 4.76 -49.84 -4.08
N GLY A 546 3.66 -49.58 -3.36
CA GLY A 546 3.53 -48.41 -2.49
C GLY A 546 2.22 -48.37 -1.72
N ARG A 547 2.20 -47.60 -0.61
CA ARG A 547 1.26 -47.68 0.54
C ARG A 547 1.43 -48.98 1.35
N ALA A 548 1.19 -49.01 2.65
CA ALA A 548 1.11 -47.96 3.69
C ALA A 548 1.10 -48.70 5.05
N GLU A 549 1.02 -47.94 6.16
CA GLU A 549 0.78 -48.41 7.53
C GLU A 549 1.93 -49.20 8.19
N ASP A 550 2.22 -48.82 9.43
CA ASP A 550 2.63 -49.75 10.48
C ASP A 550 2.28 -49.12 11.84
N GLN A 551 1.92 -49.93 12.83
CA GLN A 551 1.65 -49.49 14.20
C GLN A 551 2.76 -49.94 15.17
N GLU A 552 2.78 -49.25 16.31
CA GLU A 552 3.54 -49.47 17.55
C GLU A 552 4.05 -50.92 17.82
N GLY A 553 5.31 -51.09 18.24
CA GLY A 553 5.80 -52.43 18.61
C GLY A 553 7.21 -52.60 19.22
N ALA A 554 7.45 -52.05 20.42
CA ALA A 554 8.56 -52.43 21.32
C ALA A 554 10.02 -52.18 20.85
N ALA A 555 10.99 -52.37 21.76
CA ALA A 555 12.40 -52.01 21.58
C ALA A 555 13.35 -53.21 21.76
N GLY A 556 14.50 -53.14 21.09
CA GLY A 556 15.64 -54.06 21.22
C GLY A 556 16.96 -53.30 21.02
N GLU A 557 18.04 -53.78 21.64
CA GLU A 557 19.27 -52.99 21.82
C GLU A 557 20.22 -53.02 20.61
N LYS A 558 21.13 -52.03 20.57
CA LYS A 558 22.17 -51.91 19.54
C LYS A 558 23.27 -52.95 19.72
N GLN A 559 23.68 -53.59 18.63
CA GLN A 559 25.05 -54.10 18.45
C GLN A 559 25.40 -54.09 16.96
N ASP A 560 26.61 -53.62 16.62
CA ASP A 560 27.10 -53.51 15.25
C ASP A 560 27.63 -54.85 14.71
N PRO A 561 27.34 -55.17 13.43
CA PRO A 561 28.23 -55.94 12.58
C PRO A 561 28.87 -55.02 11.53
N ALA A 562 30.19 -54.83 11.61
CA ALA A 562 30.93 -54.03 10.64
C ALA A 562 31.21 -54.78 9.32
N ALA A 563 31.58 -54.01 8.29
CA ALA A 563 32.18 -54.45 7.01
C ALA A 563 31.28 -55.28 6.05
N GLY A 564 30.52 -54.57 5.21
CA GLY A 564 29.83 -55.14 4.04
C GLY A 564 29.90 -54.22 2.80
N GLY A 565 30.94 -54.36 1.98
CA GLY A 565 30.99 -53.88 0.59
C GLY A 565 30.68 -52.40 0.31
N SER A 566 31.64 -51.49 0.53
CA SER A 566 31.51 -50.11 0.05
C SER A 566 31.58 -50.03 -1.48
N LYS A 567 30.43 -49.91 -2.15
CA LYS A 567 30.36 -49.64 -3.60
C LYS A 567 31.19 -48.38 -3.94
N PRO A 568 31.99 -48.38 -5.02
CA PRO A 568 32.88 -47.27 -5.34
C PRO A 568 32.08 -45.98 -5.56
N LYS A 569 32.41 -44.93 -4.81
CA LYS A 569 31.82 -43.59 -4.97
C LYS A 569 32.37 -42.94 -6.25
N VAL A 570 31.73 -43.24 -7.38
CA VAL A 570 31.93 -42.52 -8.65
C VAL A 570 31.89 -41.01 -8.38
N LYS A 571 32.96 -40.29 -8.73
CA LYS A 571 32.96 -38.82 -8.67
C LYS A 571 32.07 -38.31 -9.79
N VAL A 572 31.00 -37.63 -9.40
CA VAL A 572 30.00 -37.08 -10.32
C VAL A 572 30.19 -35.58 -10.40
N LYS A 573 30.45 -35.07 -11.61
CA LYS A 573 30.56 -33.64 -11.90
C LYS A 573 29.22 -33.14 -12.45
N SER A 574 28.73 -32.03 -11.89
CA SER A 574 27.54 -31.33 -12.37
C SER A 574 27.99 -30.11 -13.16
N ILE A 575 27.48 -29.95 -14.37
CA ILE A 575 27.69 -28.76 -15.21
C ILE A 575 26.33 -28.09 -15.38
N ASP A 576 26.19 -26.85 -14.94
CA ASP A 576 24.96 -26.09 -15.16
C ASP A 576 24.85 -25.65 -16.62
N LEU A 577 23.64 -25.77 -17.17
CA LEU A 577 23.33 -25.54 -18.58
C LEU A 577 22.54 -24.24 -18.77
N PRO A 578 22.81 -23.45 -19.82
CA PRO A 578 21.99 -22.29 -20.14
C PRO A 578 20.56 -22.71 -20.52
N ILE A 579 19.59 -21.87 -20.13
CA ILE A 579 18.18 -22.03 -20.46
C ILE A 579 17.72 -20.76 -21.15
N MET A 580 17.19 -20.87 -22.37
CA MET A 580 16.40 -19.79 -22.96
C MET A 580 14.94 -20.02 -22.63
N ALA A 581 14.23 -18.99 -22.16
CA ALA A 581 12.81 -19.04 -21.83
C ALA A 581 12.02 -18.11 -22.75
N ASN A 582 11.13 -18.67 -23.55
CA ASN A 582 10.15 -17.95 -24.35
C ASN A 582 8.78 -18.08 -23.68
N ASN A 583 8.44 -17.12 -22.82
CA ASN A 583 7.22 -17.13 -22.01
C ASN A 583 6.05 -16.54 -22.81
N ILE A 584 4.87 -17.17 -22.75
CA ILE A 584 3.69 -16.70 -23.48
C ILE A 584 3.23 -15.35 -22.91
N ARG A 585 3.32 -14.30 -23.74
CA ARG A 585 2.74 -12.96 -23.54
C ARG A 585 3.31 -12.15 -22.37
N GLN A 586 4.49 -12.50 -21.88
CA GLN A 586 5.29 -11.59 -21.06
C GLN A 586 5.82 -10.42 -21.91
N LEU A 587 6.16 -9.30 -21.29
CA LEU A 587 6.95 -8.26 -21.96
C LEU A 587 8.44 -8.67 -22.03
N ASP A 588 9.10 -8.37 -23.14
CA ASP A 588 10.55 -8.48 -23.26
C ASP A 588 11.24 -7.45 -22.35
N SER A 589 12.41 -7.80 -21.80
CA SER A 589 13.13 -6.96 -20.82
C SER A 589 13.39 -5.54 -21.29
N ASP A 590 13.72 -5.36 -22.58
CA ASP A 590 14.02 -4.03 -23.14
C ASP A 590 12.74 -3.18 -23.28
N VAL A 591 11.65 -3.78 -23.76
CA VAL A 591 10.32 -3.14 -23.85
C VAL A 591 9.81 -2.77 -22.45
N LEU A 592 10.07 -3.61 -21.45
CA LEU A 592 9.74 -3.33 -20.06
C LEU A 592 10.54 -2.13 -19.52
N ASN A 593 11.84 -2.04 -19.83
CA ASN A 593 12.67 -0.88 -19.45
C ASN A 593 12.19 0.41 -20.12
N ASP A 594 11.85 0.37 -21.41
CA ASP A 594 11.26 1.50 -22.13
C ASP A 594 9.95 1.97 -21.48
N PHE A 595 9.10 1.03 -21.03
CA PHE A 595 7.84 1.36 -20.34
C PHE A 595 8.08 1.94 -18.93
N VAL A 596 9.10 1.48 -18.19
CA VAL A 596 9.51 2.07 -16.90
C VAL A 596 9.95 3.54 -17.09
N GLU A 597 10.74 3.83 -18.13
CA GLU A 597 11.21 5.19 -18.39
C GLU A 597 10.08 6.09 -18.92
N TYR A 598 9.17 5.56 -19.75
CA TYR A 598 8.00 6.32 -20.21
C TYR A 598 7.01 6.62 -19.07
N GLU A 599 6.83 5.71 -18.11
CA GLU A 599 6.05 5.97 -16.89
C GLU A 599 6.65 7.11 -16.06
N ARG A 600 7.98 7.16 -15.90
CA ARG A 600 8.68 8.29 -15.24
C ARG A 600 8.45 9.62 -15.96
N GLN A 601 8.51 9.63 -17.29
CA GLN A 601 8.25 10.83 -18.09
C GLN A 601 6.81 11.33 -17.90
N MET A 602 5.83 10.41 -17.83
CA MET A 602 4.44 10.77 -17.53
C MET A 602 4.27 11.30 -16.09
N ILE A 603 4.91 10.69 -15.09
CA ILE A 603 4.90 11.19 -13.70
C ILE A 603 5.51 12.59 -13.60
N ILE A 604 6.57 12.89 -14.35
CA ILE A 604 7.16 14.23 -14.42
C ILE A 604 6.18 15.22 -15.06
N GLN A 605 5.50 14.85 -16.14
CA GLN A 605 4.47 15.69 -16.77
C GLN A 605 3.28 15.96 -15.82
N ASP A 606 2.77 14.94 -15.13
CA ASP A 606 1.71 15.06 -14.14
C ASP A 606 2.11 16.02 -13.01
N LYS A 607 3.35 15.89 -12.52
CA LYS A 607 3.91 16.77 -11.48
C LYS A 607 4.06 18.21 -11.97
N LEU A 608 4.54 18.43 -13.20
CA LEU A 608 4.68 19.79 -13.76
C LEU A 608 3.32 20.49 -13.89
N VAL A 609 2.30 19.78 -14.38
CA VAL A 609 0.93 20.32 -14.48
C VAL A 609 0.31 20.54 -13.10
N LYS A 610 0.61 19.68 -12.10
CA LYS A 610 0.21 19.95 -10.72
C LYS A 610 0.88 21.22 -10.17
N GLU A 611 2.20 21.33 -10.25
CA GLU A 611 2.93 22.51 -9.75
C GLU A 611 2.52 23.81 -10.45
N LEU A 612 2.04 23.73 -11.70
CA LEU A 612 1.45 24.83 -12.45
C LEU A 612 0.12 25.29 -11.84
N ASN A 613 -0.79 24.35 -11.60
CA ASN A 613 -2.09 24.62 -10.99
C ASN A 613 -1.96 25.08 -9.55
N ASP A 614 -1.10 24.44 -8.74
CA ASP A 614 -0.81 24.84 -7.37
C ASP A 614 -0.26 26.30 -7.33
N ALA A 615 0.56 26.71 -8.30
CA ALA A 615 1.05 28.08 -8.42
C ALA A 615 -0.04 29.09 -8.83
N LYS A 616 -0.93 28.73 -9.78
CA LYS A 616 -2.08 29.56 -10.16
C LYS A 616 -3.03 29.79 -8.98
N ASN A 617 -3.42 28.70 -8.30
CA ASN A 617 -4.27 28.73 -7.12
C ASN A 617 -3.66 29.58 -6.00
N ALA A 618 -2.33 29.55 -5.82
CA ALA A 618 -1.65 30.39 -4.82
C ALA A 618 -1.62 31.90 -5.16
N VAL A 619 -1.87 32.30 -6.41
CA VAL A 619 -2.18 33.70 -6.76
C VAL A 619 -3.63 34.01 -6.37
N GLU A 620 -4.56 33.16 -6.80
CA GLU A 620 -6.01 33.32 -6.60
C GLU A 620 -6.39 33.41 -5.12
N GLU A 621 -5.92 32.45 -4.30
CA GLU A 621 -6.09 32.44 -2.84
C GLU A 621 -5.53 33.73 -2.20
N TYR A 622 -4.33 34.17 -2.59
CA TYR A 622 -3.71 35.37 -2.04
C TYR A 622 -4.44 36.65 -2.46
N VAL A 623 -5.03 36.68 -3.66
CA VAL A 623 -5.83 37.82 -4.13
C VAL A 623 -7.12 37.96 -3.30
N TYR A 624 -7.85 36.86 -3.11
CA TYR A 624 -9.09 36.87 -2.31
C TYR A 624 -8.82 37.14 -0.82
N ASP A 625 -7.85 36.44 -0.22
CA ASP A 625 -7.49 36.59 1.20
C ASP A 625 -7.01 38.00 1.55
N LEU A 626 -6.19 38.61 0.68
CA LEU A 626 -5.69 39.96 0.92
C LEU A 626 -6.77 41.04 0.67
N ARG A 627 -7.64 40.88 -0.33
CA ARG A 627 -8.73 41.84 -0.59
C ARG A 627 -9.70 41.92 0.58
N ASP A 628 -10.18 40.78 1.08
CA ASP A 628 -11.08 40.72 2.24
C ASP A 628 -10.48 41.43 3.46
N LYS A 629 -9.22 41.10 3.78
CA LYS A 629 -8.53 41.67 4.94
C LYS A 629 -8.19 43.14 4.80
N LEU A 630 -7.92 43.65 3.59
CA LEU A 630 -7.72 45.09 3.33
C LEU A 630 -8.98 45.91 3.65
N CYS A 631 -10.16 45.39 3.33
CA CYS A 631 -11.44 45.98 3.71
C CYS A 631 -11.85 45.70 5.18
N GLY A 632 -10.96 45.11 5.98
CA GLY A 632 -11.22 44.70 7.36
C GLY A 632 -10.00 44.90 8.26
N ILE A 633 -9.37 43.80 8.70
CA ILE A 633 -8.31 43.84 9.73
C ILE A 633 -7.06 44.64 9.33
N TYR A 634 -6.77 44.82 8.03
CA TYR A 634 -5.59 45.52 7.53
C TYR A 634 -5.82 46.99 7.17
N GLU A 635 -7.07 47.48 7.15
CA GLU A 635 -7.44 48.88 6.85
C GLU A 635 -6.59 49.89 7.65
N LYS A 636 -6.31 49.58 8.92
CA LYS A 636 -5.59 50.45 9.86
C LYS A 636 -4.06 50.43 9.70
N TYR A 637 -3.50 49.52 8.91
CA TYR A 637 -2.07 49.23 8.82
C TYR A 637 -1.42 49.67 7.49
N ILE A 638 -2.21 50.35 6.65
CA ILE A 638 -1.89 50.79 5.30
C ILE A 638 -2.21 52.29 5.15
N THR A 639 -1.58 52.99 4.20
CA THR A 639 -1.98 54.37 3.84
C THR A 639 -3.13 54.33 2.83
N GLY A 640 -3.91 55.42 2.72
CA GLY A 640 -4.99 55.49 1.72
C GLY A 640 -4.49 55.32 0.28
N ASP A 641 -3.34 55.92 -0.04
CA ASP A 641 -2.73 55.83 -1.38
C ASP A 641 -2.20 54.42 -1.68
N ASP A 642 -1.52 53.79 -0.71
CA ASP A 642 -1.07 52.39 -0.85
C ASP A 642 -2.26 51.42 -0.94
N SER A 643 -3.36 51.70 -0.22
CA SER A 643 -4.58 50.89 -0.27
C SER A 643 -5.27 50.96 -1.61
N ASN A 644 -5.51 52.17 -2.13
CA ASN A 644 -6.07 52.35 -3.48
C ASN A 644 -5.21 51.66 -4.55
N ARG A 645 -3.88 51.80 -4.44
CA ARG A 645 -2.93 51.13 -5.35
C ARG A 645 -2.98 49.60 -5.24
N LEU A 646 -3.04 49.05 -4.04
CA LEU A 646 -3.02 47.61 -3.82
C LEU A 646 -4.35 46.96 -4.22
N THR A 647 -5.49 47.61 -3.94
CA THR A 647 -6.81 47.17 -4.41
C THR A 647 -6.85 47.09 -5.94
N LEU A 648 -6.40 48.13 -6.65
CA LEU A 648 -6.28 48.10 -8.12
C LEU A 648 -5.37 46.97 -8.60
N MET A 649 -4.21 46.75 -7.98
CA MET A 649 -3.31 45.64 -8.36
C MET A 649 -3.92 44.25 -8.10
N LEU A 650 -4.83 44.12 -7.13
CA LEU A 650 -5.57 42.89 -6.86
C LEU A 650 -6.68 42.67 -7.89
N GLU A 651 -7.43 43.72 -8.25
CA GLU A 651 -8.42 43.71 -9.34
C GLU A 651 -7.77 43.39 -10.70
N ASP A 652 -6.68 44.07 -11.07
CA ASP A 652 -5.90 43.80 -12.27
C ASP A 652 -5.36 42.35 -12.32
N THR A 653 -5.06 41.74 -11.16
CA THR A 653 -4.57 40.37 -11.10
C THR A 653 -5.69 39.33 -11.15
N GLU A 654 -6.85 39.61 -10.56
CA GLU A 654 -8.06 38.79 -10.68
C GLU A 654 -8.56 38.76 -12.12
N ASN A 655 -8.76 39.93 -12.74
CA ASN A 655 -9.18 40.03 -14.15
C ASN A 655 -8.21 39.27 -15.05
N TRP A 656 -6.90 39.46 -14.84
CA TRP A 656 -5.87 38.72 -15.57
C TRP A 656 -5.96 37.20 -15.38
N LEU A 657 -6.24 36.67 -14.19
CA LEU A 657 -6.35 35.22 -13.94
C LEU A 657 -7.46 34.52 -14.76
N TYR A 658 -8.51 35.27 -15.13
CA TYR A 658 -9.64 34.80 -15.93
C TYR A 658 -9.58 35.22 -17.42
N GLU A 659 -8.55 36.00 -17.81
CA GLU A 659 -8.26 36.39 -19.19
C GLU A 659 -6.89 35.83 -19.63
N ASP A 660 -5.91 36.69 -19.97
CA ASP A 660 -4.57 36.32 -20.45
C ASP A 660 -3.81 35.34 -19.52
N GLY A 661 -4.18 35.31 -18.24
CA GLY A 661 -3.62 34.47 -17.19
C GLY A 661 -4.24 33.08 -17.05
N GLU A 662 -5.11 32.63 -17.97
CA GLU A 662 -5.70 31.29 -17.85
C GLU A 662 -4.63 30.18 -17.89
N ASP A 663 -3.70 30.28 -18.85
CA ASP A 663 -2.81 29.18 -19.28
C ASP A 663 -1.32 29.61 -19.38
N GLN A 664 -0.87 30.40 -18.40
CA GLN A 664 0.50 30.95 -18.35
C GLN A 664 1.51 29.99 -17.70
N PRO A 665 2.84 30.10 -18.00
CA PRO A 665 3.87 29.32 -17.35
C PRO A 665 4.00 29.60 -15.83
N LYS A 666 4.40 28.59 -15.06
CA LYS A 666 4.52 28.62 -13.58
C LYS A 666 5.23 29.88 -13.05
N GLN A 667 6.35 30.25 -13.66
CA GLN A 667 7.15 31.42 -13.27
C GLN A 667 6.34 32.73 -13.32
N VAL A 668 5.37 32.87 -14.24
CA VAL A 668 4.54 34.08 -14.36
C VAL A 668 3.59 34.21 -13.16
N TYR A 669 3.02 33.11 -12.67
CA TYR A 669 2.23 33.10 -11.43
C TYR A 669 3.10 33.41 -10.21
N GLU A 670 4.30 32.83 -10.13
CA GLU A 670 5.27 33.11 -9.05
C GLU A 670 5.72 34.59 -9.04
N GLU A 671 5.94 35.20 -10.22
CA GLU A 671 6.28 36.62 -10.36
C GLU A 671 5.11 37.55 -10.02
N LYS A 672 3.87 37.22 -10.43
CA LYS A 672 2.64 37.93 -10.03
C LYS A 672 2.44 37.88 -8.51
N LEU A 673 2.53 36.69 -7.91
CA LEU A 673 2.42 36.50 -6.46
C LEU A 673 3.53 37.26 -5.72
N GLY A 674 4.75 37.26 -6.25
CA GLY A 674 5.87 38.03 -5.73
C GLY A 674 5.65 39.54 -5.82
N ALA A 675 5.03 40.04 -6.89
CA ALA A 675 4.69 41.45 -7.05
C ALA A 675 3.62 41.89 -6.04
N LEU A 676 2.57 41.10 -5.84
CA LEU A 676 1.55 41.38 -4.81
C LEU A 676 2.16 41.32 -3.40
N LYS A 677 2.95 40.29 -3.08
CA LYS A 677 3.58 40.13 -1.75
C LYS A 677 4.55 41.26 -1.38
N ARG A 678 5.19 41.94 -2.33
CA ARG A 678 6.03 43.13 -2.06
C ARG A 678 5.26 44.28 -1.42
N LEU A 679 3.96 44.41 -1.69
CA LEU A 679 3.09 45.42 -1.08
C LEU A 679 2.28 44.83 0.08
N GLY A 680 1.75 43.62 -0.08
CA GLY A 680 0.93 42.93 0.92
C GLY A 680 1.68 42.53 2.20
N GLN A 681 2.88 41.95 2.08
CA GLN A 681 3.59 41.37 3.22
C GLN A 681 3.94 42.40 4.32
N PRO A 682 4.43 43.62 4.01
CA PRO A 682 4.66 44.66 5.04
C PRO A 682 3.41 44.99 5.87
N ILE A 683 2.21 44.95 5.28
CA ILE A 683 0.95 45.25 5.98
C ILE A 683 0.57 44.11 6.92
N GLN A 684 0.66 42.86 6.44
CA GLN A 684 0.46 41.65 7.25
C GLN A 684 1.44 41.60 8.43
N ASP A 685 2.69 41.99 8.18
CA ASP A 685 3.75 42.05 9.17
C ASP A 685 3.48 43.16 10.21
N ARG A 686 3.10 44.38 9.80
CA ARG A 686 2.69 45.45 10.72
C ARG A 686 1.52 45.05 11.62
N HIS A 687 0.50 44.39 11.07
CA HIS A 687 -0.63 43.86 11.84
C HIS A 687 -0.17 42.86 12.91
N ARG A 688 0.56 41.81 12.51
CA ARG A 688 1.05 40.77 13.44
C ARG A 688 1.97 41.36 14.51
N GLU A 689 2.91 42.22 14.09
CA GLU A 689 3.83 42.93 14.98
C GLU A 689 3.12 43.93 15.91
N HIS A 690 1.95 44.46 15.56
CA HIS A 690 1.15 45.30 16.46
C HIS A 690 0.45 44.47 17.56
N GLU A 691 -0.11 43.32 17.20
CA GLU A 691 -0.82 42.44 18.15
C GLU A 691 0.12 41.72 19.13
N ASP A 692 1.29 41.26 18.66
CA ASP A 692 2.18 40.40 19.46
C ASP A 692 3.28 41.16 20.21
N ARG A 693 3.76 42.32 19.71
CA ARG A 693 4.83 43.09 20.38
C ARG A 693 4.47 43.55 21.81
N PRO A 694 3.23 43.98 22.14
CA PRO A 694 2.85 44.28 23.52
C PRO A 694 3.03 43.07 24.44
N ARG A 695 2.67 41.86 23.98
CA ARG A 695 2.80 40.61 24.74
C ARG A 695 4.27 40.26 25.00
N ALA A 696 5.13 40.43 24.00
CA ALA A 696 6.57 40.23 24.14
C ALA A 696 7.21 41.24 25.10
N PHE A 697 6.80 42.51 25.06
CA PHE A 697 7.25 43.52 26.02
C PHE A 697 6.75 43.25 27.45
N ASP A 698 5.52 42.79 27.61
CA ASP A 698 4.99 42.34 28.91
C ASP A 698 5.79 41.17 29.50
N GLU A 699 6.27 40.23 28.65
CA GLU A 699 7.13 39.14 29.09
C GLU A 699 8.52 39.63 29.50
N LEU A 700 9.18 40.46 28.69
CA LEU A 700 10.46 41.09 29.05
C LEU A 700 10.33 41.88 30.37
N GLY A 701 9.23 42.63 30.54
CA GLY A 701 8.92 43.36 31.77
C GLY A 701 8.78 42.43 32.99
N LYS A 702 8.12 41.28 32.85
CA LYS A 702 8.01 40.26 33.92
C LYS A 702 9.37 39.66 34.29
N LYS A 703 10.22 39.36 33.30
CA LYS A 703 11.59 38.84 33.52
C LYS A 703 12.47 39.88 34.23
N LEU A 704 12.44 41.14 33.78
CA LEU A 704 13.14 42.26 34.43
C LEU A 704 12.67 42.47 35.88
N GLN A 705 11.36 42.40 36.15
CA GLN A 705 10.82 42.49 37.52
C GLN A 705 11.24 41.30 38.40
N LEU A 706 11.36 40.09 37.84
CA LEU A 706 11.83 38.90 38.56
C LEU A 706 13.29 39.06 38.99
N TYR A 707 14.17 39.46 38.06
CA TYR A 707 15.60 39.62 38.34
C TYR A 707 15.89 40.84 39.22
N MET A 708 15.13 41.94 39.10
CA MET A 708 15.27 43.08 40.00
C MET A 708 14.88 42.74 41.44
N LYS A 709 13.78 41.98 41.65
CA LYS A 709 13.43 41.44 42.98
C LYS A 709 14.54 40.54 43.56
N PHE A 710 15.23 39.78 42.70
CA PHE A 710 16.35 38.94 43.13
C PHE A 710 17.54 39.77 43.64
N VAL A 711 17.92 40.81 42.89
CA VAL A 711 18.94 41.80 43.27
C VAL A 711 18.55 42.48 44.60
N ASP A 712 17.28 42.86 44.78
CA ASP A 712 16.80 43.48 46.02
C ASP A 712 16.86 42.52 47.22
N CYS A 713 16.49 41.24 47.05
CA CYS A 713 16.63 40.23 48.11
C CYS A 713 18.11 40.02 48.51
N PHE A 714 19.04 40.02 47.55
CA PHE A 714 20.47 39.96 47.85
C PHE A 714 20.96 41.20 48.61
N LYS A 715 20.56 42.40 48.19
CA LYS A 715 20.88 43.67 48.90
C LYS A 715 20.32 43.69 50.32
N GLN A 716 19.16 43.08 50.55
CA GLN A 716 18.55 42.88 51.87
C GLN A 716 19.19 41.75 52.69
N LYS A 717 20.20 41.05 52.16
CA LYS A 717 20.91 39.93 52.79
C LYS A 717 20.02 38.73 53.13
N ASP A 718 19.06 38.43 52.26
CA ASP A 718 18.24 37.22 52.36
C ASP A 718 19.14 35.96 52.43
N GLU A 719 18.92 35.12 53.45
CA GLU A 719 19.72 33.93 53.73
C GLU A 719 19.85 32.99 52.53
N ARG A 720 18.89 33.02 51.60
CA ARG A 720 18.88 32.16 50.39
C ARG A 720 19.97 32.51 49.39
N TYR A 721 20.52 33.73 49.41
CA TYR A 721 21.41 34.25 48.37
C TYR A 721 22.79 34.70 48.86
N LEU A 722 23.10 34.54 50.15
CA LEU A 722 24.37 34.92 50.79
C LEU A 722 25.63 34.23 50.21
N HIS A 723 25.48 33.18 49.40
CA HIS A 723 26.57 32.41 48.78
C HIS A 723 27.00 32.93 47.40
N LEU A 724 26.34 33.98 46.87
CA LEU A 724 26.66 34.60 45.58
C LEU A 724 27.63 35.77 45.78
N SER A 725 28.55 36.00 44.84
CA SER A 725 29.48 37.12 44.96
C SER A 725 28.81 38.46 44.61
N ALA A 726 29.33 39.54 45.20
CA ALA A 726 28.89 40.90 44.88
C ALA A 726 29.21 41.29 43.42
N GLU A 727 30.23 40.68 42.81
CA GLU A 727 30.63 40.91 41.42
C GLU A 727 29.64 40.26 40.44
N GLU A 728 29.23 39.01 40.69
CA GLU A 728 28.15 38.34 39.95
C GLU A 728 26.83 39.11 40.07
N MET A 729 26.46 39.55 41.28
CA MET A 729 25.22 40.31 41.47
C MET A 729 25.26 41.69 40.79
N SER A 730 26.39 42.39 40.84
CA SER A 730 26.61 43.66 40.13
C SER A 730 26.48 43.47 38.60
N THR A 731 26.90 42.30 38.09
CA THR A 731 26.74 41.94 36.67
C THR A 731 25.26 41.72 36.31
N VAL A 732 24.49 41.03 37.17
CA VAL A 732 23.03 40.86 37.00
C VAL A 732 22.31 42.21 37.07
N GLU A 733 22.59 43.04 38.09
CA GLU A 733 21.99 44.36 38.26
C GLU A 733 22.27 45.26 37.05
N LYS A 734 23.51 45.27 36.55
CA LYS A 734 23.88 45.99 35.34
C LYS A 734 23.09 45.50 34.12
N CYS A 735 23.03 44.18 33.90
CA CYS A 735 22.33 43.60 32.74
C CYS A 735 20.82 43.90 32.76
N VAL A 736 20.19 43.84 33.94
CA VAL A 736 18.79 44.24 34.16
C VAL A 736 18.60 45.74 33.88
N SER A 737 19.49 46.60 34.38
CA SER A 737 19.42 48.05 34.15
C SER A 737 19.61 48.43 32.68
N GLU A 738 20.57 47.82 31.98
CA GLU A 738 20.82 48.05 30.55
C GLU A 738 19.65 47.54 29.69
N SER A 739 19.08 46.38 30.02
CA SER A 739 17.94 45.80 29.32
C SER A 739 16.63 46.56 29.57
N MET A 740 16.43 47.09 30.78
CA MET A 740 15.32 48.00 31.08
C MET A 740 15.49 49.36 30.37
N GLY A 741 16.72 49.89 30.30
CA GLY A 741 17.05 51.08 29.52
C GLY A 741 16.76 50.89 28.03
N TRP A 742 17.14 49.74 27.46
CA TRP A 742 16.80 49.35 26.10
C TRP A 742 15.29 49.26 25.88
N MET A 743 14.56 48.54 26.74
CA MET A 743 13.11 48.37 26.64
C MET A 743 12.39 49.73 26.63
N ASN A 744 12.72 50.60 27.59
CA ASN A 744 12.15 51.95 27.65
C ASN A 744 12.52 52.79 26.42
N SER A 745 13.75 52.69 25.91
CA SER A 745 14.18 53.40 24.69
C SER A 745 13.37 52.95 23.46
N GLN A 746 13.22 51.64 23.28
CA GLN A 746 12.48 51.07 22.14
C GLN A 746 10.98 51.36 22.22
N MET A 747 10.36 51.27 23.40
CA MET A 747 8.95 51.65 23.56
C MET A 747 8.71 53.13 23.24
N ASN A 748 9.59 54.03 23.69
CA ASN A 748 9.53 55.46 23.36
C ASN A 748 9.89 55.78 21.89
N ALA A 749 10.66 54.93 21.21
CA ALA A 749 10.88 55.05 19.77
C ALA A 749 9.63 54.60 18.99
N GLN A 750 9.05 53.46 19.37
CA GLN A 750 7.86 52.89 18.73
C GLN A 750 6.61 53.77 18.92
N SER A 751 6.45 54.45 20.06
CA SER A 751 5.32 55.36 20.32
C SER A 751 5.35 56.66 19.51
N ARG A 752 6.39 56.89 18.69
CA ARG A 752 6.51 58.03 17.76
C ARG A 752 6.20 57.69 16.31
N LEU A 753 5.92 56.42 16.01
CA LEU A 753 5.50 55.96 14.68
C LEU A 753 3.97 55.80 14.59
N THR A 754 3.42 55.95 13.39
CA THR A 754 2.04 55.53 13.11
C THR A 754 1.96 54.02 12.95
N ILE A 755 0.78 53.45 13.22
CA ILE A 755 0.44 52.03 13.02
C ILE A 755 0.61 51.56 11.55
N THR A 756 0.67 52.51 10.62
CA THR A 756 0.92 52.32 9.17
C THR A 756 2.40 52.28 8.79
N GLN A 757 3.33 52.51 9.72
CA GLN A 757 4.78 52.48 9.50
C GLN A 757 5.39 51.16 9.99
N ASP A 758 6.53 50.77 9.39
CA ASP A 758 7.30 49.62 9.85
C ASP A 758 7.86 49.87 11.27
N PRO A 759 7.80 48.89 12.18
CA PRO A 759 8.14 49.12 13.58
C PRO A 759 9.65 49.28 13.82
N VAL A 760 10.00 50.05 14.85
CA VAL A 760 11.41 50.27 15.27
C VAL A 760 12.03 48.98 15.82
N VAL A 761 11.21 48.12 16.40
CA VAL A 761 11.60 46.88 17.06
C VAL A 761 10.56 45.79 16.77
N LYS A 762 11.04 44.60 16.42
CA LYS A 762 10.18 43.44 16.12
C LYS A 762 10.06 42.51 17.32
N VAL A 763 9.02 41.68 17.33
CA VAL A 763 8.83 40.61 18.33
C VAL A 763 10.08 39.73 18.44
N ALA A 764 10.73 39.41 17.32
CA ALA A 764 11.98 38.64 17.28
C ALA A 764 13.14 39.31 18.03
N ASP A 765 13.27 40.64 17.94
CA ASP A 765 14.33 41.39 18.63
C ASP A 765 14.09 41.40 20.15
N ILE A 766 12.83 41.47 20.58
CA ILE A 766 12.44 41.41 22.00
C ILE A 766 12.69 40.00 22.56
N ILE A 767 12.35 38.94 21.81
CA ILE A 767 12.64 37.55 22.22
C ILE A 767 14.16 37.32 22.31
N ALA A 768 14.93 37.83 21.35
CA ALA A 768 16.39 37.78 21.42
C ALA A 768 16.94 38.52 22.66
N LYS A 769 16.35 39.67 23.02
CA LYS A 769 16.75 40.41 24.22
C LYS A 769 16.31 39.75 25.53
N ILE A 770 15.19 39.02 25.53
CA ILE A 770 14.81 38.13 26.64
C ILE A 770 15.88 37.05 26.80
N GLN A 771 16.26 36.35 25.72
CA GLN A 771 17.29 35.31 25.78
C GLN A 771 18.64 35.85 26.27
N GLU A 772 19.09 37.01 25.79
CA GLU A 772 20.34 37.65 26.26
C GLU A 772 20.31 37.96 27.77
N LEU A 773 19.18 38.46 28.27
CA LEU A 773 18.96 38.71 29.69
C LEU A 773 18.93 37.40 30.50
N GLU A 774 18.26 36.37 29.98
CA GLU A 774 18.19 35.04 30.61
C GLU A 774 19.55 34.34 30.67
N ASP A 775 20.35 34.40 29.60
CA ASP A 775 21.67 33.78 29.51
C ASP A 775 22.68 34.39 30.50
N VAL A 776 22.55 35.68 30.80
CA VAL A 776 23.38 36.36 31.82
C VAL A 776 22.83 36.15 33.24
N CYS A 777 21.51 36.21 33.45
CA CYS A 777 20.93 36.17 34.78
C CYS A 777 20.77 34.73 35.32
N ASN A 778 20.25 33.80 34.52
CA ASN A 778 19.89 32.46 34.98
C ASN A 778 21.07 31.65 35.55
N PRO A 779 22.31 31.72 35.03
CA PRO A 779 23.45 31.01 35.64
C PRO A 779 23.83 31.51 37.03
N VAL A 780 23.65 32.81 37.30
CA VAL A 780 23.95 33.42 38.60
C VAL A 780 22.85 33.09 39.61
N ILE A 781 21.59 33.33 39.26
CA ILE A 781 20.48 33.23 40.23
C ILE A 781 20.14 31.79 40.63
N ASN A 782 20.39 30.82 39.75
CA ASN A 782 20.10 29.40 39.99
C ASN A 782 21.30 28.63 40.54
N ARG A 783 22.43 29.31 40.82
CA ARG A 783 23.63 28.68 41.38
C ARG A 783 23.32 28.14 42.79
N PRO A 784 23.45 26.82 43.04
CA PRO A 784 23.11 26.23 44.33
C PRO A 784 24.10 26.66 45.42
N LYS A 785 23.67 26.58 46.69
CA LYS A 785 24.54 26.75 47.85
C LYS A 785 25.63 25.66 47.86
N PRO A 786 26.90 25.99 48.18
CA PRO A 786 27.93 24.98 48.38
C PRO A 786 27.55 24.03 49.52
N THR A 787 27.61 22.72 49.27
CA THR A 787 27.54 21.70 50.33
C THR A 787 28.84 21.74 51.13
N VAL A 788 28.76 21.72 52.46
CA VAL A 788 29.93 21.61 53.33
C VAL A 788 30.30 20.14 53.48
N GLU A 789 31.53 19.77 53.13
CA GLU A 789 32.12 18.49 53.51
C GLU A 789 32.87 18.66 54.85
N GLU A 790 32.44 17.95 55.89
CA GLU A 790 33.19 17.87 57.15
C GLU A 790 34.24 16.76 57.07
N ALA A 791 35.51 17.11 57.22
CA ALA A 791 36.57 16.14 57.52
C ALA A 791 36.58 15.86 59.03
N ALA A 792 36.37 14.61 59.41
CA ALA A 792 36.18 14.21 60.80
C ALA A 792 37.51 13.92 61.53
N GLU A 793 37.64 14.44 62.76
CA GLU A 793 38.15 13.78 63.98
C GLU A 793 38.07 14.78 65.17
N VAL A 794 37.88 14.42 66.44
CA VAL A 794 37.09 13.39 67.16
C VAL A 794 37.32 13.62 68.68
N ASN A 795 36.43 13.13 69.55
CA ASN A 795 36.55 13.04 71.02
C ASN A 795 36.49 14.34 71.86
N ASP A 796 35.93 14.34 73.09
CA ASP A 796 34.94 13.44 73.74
C ASP A 796 34.39 14.08 75.03
N GLN A 797 33.27 13.56 75.58
CA GLN A 797 32.82 13.63 76.99
C GLN A 797 32.49 15.02 77.62
N ASN A 798 31.55 15.18 78.56
CA ASN A 798 30.39 14.38 79.03
C ASN A 798 29.40 15.28 79.83
N SER A 799 28.18 14.78 80.11
CA SER A 799 27.23 15.09 81.23
C SER A 799 27.33 16.41 82.05
N GLY A 800 26.25 17.13 82.40
CA GLY A 800 24.79 16.91 82.21
C GLY A 800 23.92 17.58 83.31
N ALA A 801 22.58 17.52 83.18
CA ALA A 801 21.52 18.05 84.10
C ALA A 801 21.44 19.60 84.24
N HIS A 802 20.27 20.26 84.37
CA HIS A 802 19.15 19.98 85.30
C HIS A 802 17.77 20.52 84.80
N ASN A 803 16.67 19.91 85.28
CA ASN A 803 15.27 20.35 85.51
C ASN A 803 14.68 21.60 84.81
N GLY A 804 13.42 21.65 84.33
CA GLY A 804 12.25 20.75 84.45
C GLY A 804 11.03 21.44 85.12
N PRO A 805 9.78 20.91 85.04
CA PRO A 805 9.23 19.74 84.33
C PRO A 805 8.56 20.16 82.97
N THR A 806 7.38 19.79 82.42
CA THR A 806 6.13 19.01 82.74
C THR A 806 5.34 18.86 81.41
N ALA A 807 4.44 17.90 81.10
CA ALA A 807 4.18 16.48 81.43
C ALA A 807 3.05 15.93 80.50
N LYS A 808 2.78 14.60 80.53
CA LYS A 808 1.82 13.80 79.69
C LYS A 808 2.26 13.62 78.21
N GLN A 809 2.68 12.44 77.73
CA GLN A 809 2.05 11.10 77.63
C GLN A 809 0.94 10.98 76.55
N GLY A 810 1.00 10.02 75.60
CA GLY A 810 2.12 9.10 75.33
C GLY A 810 1.86 7.98 74.30
N THR A 811 2.96 7.32 73.90
CA THR A 811 3.14 5.93 73.39
C THR A 811 2.29 5.36 72.23
N GLU A 812 3.01 5.04 71.15
CA GLU A 812 3.06 3.76 70.40
C GLU A 812 1.78 3.00 69.97
N GLY A 813 1.81 2.51 68.71
CA GLY A 813 0.96 1.41 68.23
C GLY A 813 0.95 1.26 66.71
N LYS A 814 1.35 0.09 66.18
CA LYS A 814 1.11 -0.28 64.77
C LYS A 814 -0.35 -0.72 64.60
N GLY A 815 -1.02 -0.31 63.51
CA GLY A 815 -2.37 -0.78 63.19
C GLY A 815 -2.82 -0.32 61.79
N GLU A 816 -3.71 -1.09 61.17
CA GLU A 816 -4.24 -0.84 59.82
C GLU A 816 -5.66 -0.24 59.82
N ALA A 817 -6.09 0.17 58.63
CA ALA A 817 -7.47 0.12 58.11
C ALA A 817 -8.50 1.23 58.45
N LYS A 818 -9.00 1.82 57.35
CA LYS A 818 -10.41 2.18 57.03
C LYS A 818 -11.22 3.09 57.98
N GLY A 819 -11.74 4.16 57.39
CA GLY A 819 -13.21 4.27 57.22
C GLY A 819 -13.85 5.66 57.39
N SER A 820 -14.81 5.96 56.49
CA SER A 820 -15.98 6.88 56.64
C SER A 820 -15.79 8.27 57.31
N GLN A 821 -15.96 9.43 56.65
CA GLN A 821 -17.10 9.98 55.86
C GLN A 821 -17.94 11.02 56.64
N GLN A 822 -18.67 11.86 55.88
CA GLN A 822 -19.63 12.91 56.27
C GLN A 822 -18.97 14.24 56.73
N THR A 823 -19.49 15.44 56.37
CA THR A 823 -20.80 15.77 55.71
C THR A 823 -20.74 16.96 54.73
N LYS A 824 -21.71 16.99 53.81
CA LYS A 824 -22.16 18.08 52.89
C LYS A 824 -22.90 19.22 53.67
N PRO A 825 -23.50 20.29 53.07
CA PRO A 825 -23.77 20.62 51.63
C PRO A 825 -23.25 22.03 51.20
N GLY A 826 -23.48 22.59 50.01
CA GLY A 826 -24.18 22.22 48.75
C GLY A 826 -24.14 23.44 47.78
N SER A 827 -24.76 23.55 46.60
CA SER A 827 -25.40 22.63 45.62
C SER A 827 -26.30 23.49 44.71
N LYS A 828 -25.95 23.65 43.42
CA LYS A 828 -26.77 23.99 42.22
C LYS A 828 -25.79 24.15 41.04
N GLU A 829 -25.90 23.56 39.85
CA GLU A 829 -27.01 23.12 38.95
C GLU A 829 -27.61 24.21 38.04
N MET A 830 -27.90 23.77 36.80
CA MET A 830 -28.20 24.48 35.53
C MET A 830 -26.94 25.04 34.82
N GLU A 831 -26.53 24.63 33.60
CA GLU A 831 -27.19 24.09 32.37
C GLU A 831 -27.66 25.19 31.40
N VAL A 832 -27.56 24.91 30.09
CA VAL A 832 -27.91 25.76 28.92
C VAL A 832 -26.94 26.93 28.66
N ASP A 833 -26.44 27.21 27.45
CA ASP A 833 -26.52 26.53 26.13
C ASP A 833 -25.10 26.09 25.68
#